data_AF-H2Y3X1-F1
#
_entry.id   AF-H2Y3X1-F1
#
_cell.length_a   1.000
_cell.length_b   1.000
_cell.length_c   1.000
_cell.angle_alpha   90.00
_cell.angle_beta   90.00
_cell.angle_gamma   90.00
#
_symmetry.space_group_name_H-M   'P 1'
#
loop_
_entity.id
_entity.type
_entity.pdbx_description
1 polymer ?
#
loop_
_entity_poly.entity_id
_entity_poly.type
_entity_poly.pdbx_seq_one_letter_code
_entity_poly.pdbx_strand_id
1 'polypeptide(L)'
;QGKGKYPKQVFFIIGNEFCERFSFYGMRTVLILYARNFLSFDDDTSTSIFHAFTMLAYFFPLVGGILADSYWGKYKTIAYLSIVYVIGHVMKTIAAIPFIPGNTTHIVLSMIGLLLIAMGTGGIKPCVSSFGGDQFKLHQTVYLSQFFSMFYFAINSGALISKFITPMFRADLDCYPGHVGPKYDECYAVAFGVPGFLMLLAVGFFFAGTKYYNRVPLQSNVFWKLCKCVYSALRNKWKRRGQKGEEHWHWVDYADESIGIRWIAWMLWGVRVVFKWEFNWKKSEAQGSRWTLQALQLDGTWGSFYMKPDQMDVVNPLLIISLIPLFEVTLYPLLRHYKINFSPIRKMTVGLLLAGLSFVFAAALQFAIDAGKTPLPSNNQFSVRVINLSPCDVNLTSSKPLTFVSVDQNDQLSFDYTGCNGNYVTIQTNATSGNVIDVFISGDDASDVVVVSGHIGCAYKVPTSKPENGKSSVTFITPYDVKDLHVNVSDHDVTIKANERSKPVQVQSGRNTSGSLTYSCNKNQVGIVRVGALIDMNPNNINIAWMLPQYFVITVGEVFLSITGLEFSYTQAPPSMKSVMTRWLLTVSMGSVIVLVIAKSKMIARQAHEFLFFAALIGVATIIFALLARGYKPVDPDEFTRDKGENEREK
;
A
#
# COMPACT_ATOMS: atom_id res chain seq x y z
N GLN A 1 0.29 -36.94 29.33
CA GLN A 1 1.33 -36.99 28.27
C GLN A 1 0.71 -37.58 27.00
N GLY A 2 0.86 -36.90 25.86
CA GLY A 2 0.12 -37.16 24.62
C GLY A 2 0.51 -38.46 23.91
N LYS A 3 -0.29 -39.51 24.08
CA LYS A 3 -0.21 -40.73 23.26
C LYS A 3 -0.89 -40.47 21.91
N GLY A 4 -0.12 -40.12 20.88
CA GLY A 4 -0.58 -40.03 19.49
C GLY A 4 0.50 -39.51 18.55
N LYS A 5 0.60 -40.05 17.33
CA LYS A 5 1.52 -39.58 16.29
C LYS A 5 1.02 -38.25 15.71
N TYR A 6 1.94 -37.39 15.28
CA TYR A 6 1.61 -36.14 14.59
C TYR A 6 0.86 -36.45 13.27
N PRO A 7 -0.29 -35.82 12.99
CA PRO A 7 -1.09 -36.14 11.81
C PRO A 7 -0.32 -35.78 10.52
N LYS A 8 -0.10 -36.77 9.64
CA LYS A 8 0.68 -36.58 8.40
C LYS A 8 0.02 -35.59 7.44
N GLN A 9 -1.32 -35.48 7.48
CA GLN A 9 -2.08 -34.59 6.61
C GLN A 9 -1.79 -33.10 6.84
N VAL A 10 -1.26 -32.73 8.00
CA VAL A 10 -0.94 -31.36 8.37
C VAL A 10 0.18 -30.78 7.50
N PHE A 11 1.10 -31.63 7.02
CA PHE A 11 2.17 -31.23 6.11
C PHE A 11 1.63 -30.56 4.84
N PHE A 12 0.58 -31.14 4.24
CA PHE A 12 -0.06 -30.58 3.05
C PHE A 12 -0.72 -29.22 3.30
N ILE A 13 -1.29 -29.02 4.50
CA ILE A 13 -1.93 -27.76 4.90
C ILE A 13 -0.89 -26.66 5.09
N ILE A 14 0.23 -26.98 5.75
CA ILE A 14 1.34 -26.03 5.95
C ILE A 14 1.99 -25.66 4.63
N GLY A 15 2.24 -26.64 3.74
CA GLY A 15 2.77 -26.38 2.39
C GLY A 15 1.84 -25.51 1.55
N ASN A 16 0.54 -25.81 1.56
CA ASN A 16 -0.48 -24.96 0.95
C ASN A 16 -0.44 -23.52 1.50
N GLU A 17 -0.39 -23.35 2.83
CA GLU A 17 -0.37 -22.03 3.45
C GLU A 17 0.89 -21.25 3.07
N PHE A 18 2.07 -21.87 3.08
CA PHE A 18 3.31 -21.21 2.68
C PHE A 18 3.24 -20.67 1.24
N CYS A 19 2.83 -21.54 0.30
CA CYS A 19 2.75 -21.19 -1.12
C CYS A 19 1.67 -20.13 -1.40
N GLU A 20 0.49 -20.22 -0.77
CA GLU A 20 -0.56 -19.20 -0.90
C GLU A 20 -0.10 -17.86 -0.32
N ARG A 21 0.60 -17.86 0.82
CA ARG A 21 1.07 -16.62 1.45
C ARG A 21 2.15 -15.96 0.63
N PHE A 22 3.08 -16.73 0.06
CA PHE A 22 4.01 -16.20 -0.93
C PHE A 22 3.24 -15.54 -2.08
N SER A 23 2.26 -16.24 -2.66
CA SER A 23 1.52 -15.74 -3.80
C SER A 23 0.82 -14.40 -3.50
N PHE A 24 0.07 -14.37 -2.39
CA PHE A 24 -0.66 -13.18 -1.97
C PHE A 24 0.25 -11.97 -1.74
N TYR A 25 1.31 -12.13 -0.95
CA TYR A 25 2.21 -11.00 -0.63
C TYR A 25 3.09 -10.60 -1.80
N GLY A 26 3.59 -11.54 -2.61
CA GLY A 26 4.40 -11.25 -3.80
C GLY A 26 3.65 -10.43 -4.83
N MET A 27 2.44 -10.88 -5.22
CA MET A 27 1.59 -10.14 -6.15
C MET A 27 1.24 -8.75 -5.62
N ARG A 28 0.83 -8.67 -4.34
CA ARG A 28 0.41 -7.41 -3.73
C ARG A 28 1.53 -6.37 -3.68
N THR A 29 2.77 -6.78 -3.45
CA THR A 29 3.93 -5.86 -3.27
C THR A 29 4.24 -5.08 -4.55
N VAL A 30 4.14 -5.72 -5.71
CA VAL A 30 4.41 -5.07 -7.01
C VAL A 30 3.18 -4.39 -7.63
N LEU A 31 2.00 -4.56 -7.03
CA LEU A 31 0.72 -4.14 -7.62
C LEU A 31 0.61 -2.62 -7.81
N ILE A 32 1.10 -1.83 -6.85
CA ILE A 32 1.04 -0.37 -6.92
C ILE A 32 1.88 0.17 -8.10
N LEU A 33 3.10 -0.34 -8.26
CA LEU A 33 3.99 0.03 -9.36
C LEU A 33 3.45 -0.45 -10.69
N TYR A 34 2.80 -1.62 -10.74
CA TYR A 34 2.12 -2.08 -11.96
C TYR A 34 0.99 -1.14 -12.39
N ALA A 35 0.13 -0.72 -11.46
CA ALA A 35 -0.96 0.20 -11.76
C ALA A 35 -0.43 1.55 -12.28
N ARG A 36 0.66 2.04 -11.69
CA ARG A 36 1.29 3.31 -12.04
C ARG A 36 2.08 3.23 -13.36
N ASN A 37 3.06 2.34 -13.44
CA ASN A 37 4.05 2.30 -14.51
C ASN A 37 3.52 1.56 -15.75
N PHE A 38 2.84 0.42 -15.57
CA PHE A 38 2.40 -0.42 -16.69
C PHE A 38 1.02 -0.03 -17.22
N LEU A 39 0.05 0.23 -16.32
CA LEU A 39 -1.31 0.68 -16.73
C LEU A 39 -1.40 2.21 -16.94
N SER A 40 -0.36 2.95 -16.59
CA SER A 40 -0.26 4.41 -16.72
C SER A 40 -1.33 5.18 -15.93
N PHE A 41 -1.70 4.68 -14.74
CA PHE A 41 -2.56 5.43 -13.81
C PHE A 41 -1.76 6.41 -12.96
N ASP A 42 -2.43 7.49 -12.52
CA ASP A 42 -1.88 8.41 -11.54
C ASP A 42 -1.71 7.74 -10.16
N ASP A 43 -0.92 8.34 -9.28
CA ASP A 43 -0.61 7.82 -7.94
C ASP A 43 -1.87 7.60 -7.08
N ASP A 44 -2.89 8.46 -7.20
CA ASP A 44 -4.12 8.37 -6.41
C ASP A 44 -5.02 7.25 -6.94
N THR A 45 -5.17 7.12 -8.25
CA THR A 45 -5.89 6.01 -8.88
C THR A 45 -5.19 4.67 -8.61
N SER A 46 -3.85 4.63 -8.67
CA SER A 46 -3.07 3.44 -8.35
C SER A 46 -3.28 3.02 -6.89
N THR A 47 -3.24 3.98 -5.97
CA THR A 47 -3.54 3.79 -4.55
C THR A 47 -4.97 3.30 -4.35
N SER A 48 -5.94 3.85 -5.10
CA SER A 48 -7.35 3.45 -5.05
C SER A 48 -7.55 1.99 -5.50
N ILE A 49 -6.88 1.55 -6.57
CA ILE A 49 -6.96 0.16 -7.06
C ILE A 49 -6.39 -0.81 -6.03
N PHE A 50 -5.23 -0.48 -5.44
CA PHE A 50 -4.60 -1.28 -4.40
C PHE A 50 -5.52 -1.46 -3.18
N HIS A 51 -6.20 -0.38 -2.76
CA HIS A 51 -7.13 -0.42 -1.63
C HIS A 51 -8.47 -1.06 -1.97
N ALA A 52 -8.98 -0.90 -3.19
CA ALA A 52 -10.16 -1.65 -3.65
C ALA A 52 -9.91 -3.16 -3.61
N PHE A 53 -8.75 -3.61 -4.11
CA PHE A 53 -8.34 -5.01 -4.01
C PHE A 53 -8.25 -5.48 -2.55
N THR A 54 -7.58 -4.70 -1.70
CA THR A 54 -7.43 -5.01 -0.27
C THR A 54 -8.80 -5.08 0.42
N MET A 55 -9.66 -4.11 0.17
CA MET A 55 -11.02 -4.05 0.71
C MET A 55 -11.78 -5.35 0.43
N LEU A 56 -11.76 -5.80 -0.83
CA LEU A 56 -12.43 -7.04 -1.25
C LEU A 56 -11.78 -8.27 -0.62
N ALA A 57 -10.44 -8.37 -0.62
CA ALA A 57 -9.70 -9.49 -0.05
C ALA A 57 -9.95 -9.70 1.46
N TYR A 58 -10.33 -8.64 2.18
CA TYR A 58 -10.69 -8.67 3.60
C TYR A 58 -12.20 -8.62 3.87
N PHE A 59 -13.03 -8.40 2.83
CA PHE A 59 -14.48 -8.54 2.88
C PHE A 59 -14.94 -9.99 2.64
N PHE A 60 -14.39 -10.65 1.61
CA PHE A 60 -14.74 -12.03 1.26
C PHE A 60 -14.49 -13.10 2.33
N PRO A 61 -13.66 -12.93 3.39
CA PRO A 61 -13.66 -13.83 4.53
C PRO A 61 -15.04 -14.03 5.18
N LEU A 62 -15.88 -13.00 5.21
CA LEU A 62 -17.25 -13.14 5.72
C LEU A 62 -18.05 -14.12 4.85
N VAL A 63 -17.98 -13.94 3.53
CA VAL A 63 -18.67 -14.80 2.55
C VAL A 63 -18.13 -16.22 2.61
N GLY A 64 -16.80 -16.39 2.65
CA GLY A 64 -16.15 -17.70 2.74
C GLY A 64 -16.51 -18.45 4.01
N GLY A 65 -16.56 -17.77 5.16
CA GLY A 65 -17.00 -18.35 6.42
C GLY A 65 -18.45 -18.84 6.36
N ILE A 66 -19.37 -18.02 5.80
CA ILE A 66 -20.78 -18.40 5.62
C ILE A 66 -20.90 -19.62 4.69
N LEU A 67 -20.17 -19.63 3.57
CA LEU A 67 -20.19 -20.77 2.63
C LEU A 67 -19.67 -22.05 3.29
N ALA A 68 -18.58 -21.97 4.06
CA ALA A 68 -18.00 -23.10 4.76
C ALA A 68 -18.89 -23.64 5.88
N ASP A 69 -19.49 -22.77 6.68
CA ASP A 69 -20.27 -23.19 7.85
C ASP A 69 -21.69 -23.64 7.45
N SER A 70 -22.31 -22.98 6.46
CA SER A 70 -23.73 -23.17 6.15
C SER A 70 -24.04 -24.05 4.94
N TYR A 71 -23.17 -24.11 3.93
CA TYR A 71 -23.54 -24.69 2.63
C TYR A 71 -22.61 -25.80 2.15
N TRP A 72 -21.29 -25.57 2.16
CA TRP A 72 -20.33 -26.41 1.44
C TRP A 72 -19.43 -27.24 2.36
N GLY A 73 -19.18 -26.78 3.58
CA GLY A 73 -18.14 -27.33 4.44
C GLY A 73 -16.77 -26.75 4.09
N LYS A 74 -15.88 -26.64 5.10
CA LYS A 74 -14.55 -26.01 4.96
C LYS A 74 -13.73 -26.57 3.79
N TYR A 75 -13.70 -27.90 3.61
CA TYR A 75 -12.93 -28.54 2.54
C TYR A 75 -13.37 -28.08 1.13
N LYS A 76 -14.67 -28.10 0.85
CA LYS A 76 -15.19 -27.70 -0.47
C LYS A 76 -15.03 -26.20 -0.70
N THR A 77 -15.23 -25.39 0.33
CA THR A 77 -14.99 -23.94 0.25
C THR A 77 -13.54 -23.62 -0.09
N ILE A 78 -12.57 -24.28 0.57
CA ILE A 78 -11.15 -24.11 0.25
C ILE A 78 -10.88 -24.59 -1.19
N ALA A 79 -11.36 -25.77 -1.57
CA ALA A 79 -11.12 -26.33 -2.90
C ALA A 79 -11.63 -25.43 -4.04
N TYR A 80 -12.89 -24.99 -3.99
CA TYR A 80 -13.48 -24.19 -5.07
C TYR A 80 -12.91 -22.77 -5.13
N LEU A 81 -12.75 -22.11 -3.99
CA LEU A 81 -12.25 -20.74 -3.96
C LEU A 81 -10.75 -20.65 -4.29
N SER A 82 -9.97 -21.69 -4.00
CA SER A 82 -8.58 -21.75 -4.47
C SER A 82 -8.46 -21.94 -5.99
N ILE A 83 -9.41 -22.63 -6.65
CA ILE A 83 -9.45 -22.69 -8.12
C ILE A 83 -9.76 -21.32 -8.71
N VAL A 84 -10.75 -20.60 -8.16
CA VAL A 84 -11.06 -19.21 -8.55
C VAL A 84 -9.82 -18.31 -8.38
N TYR A 85 -9.07 -18.52 -7.31
CA TYR A 85 -7.83 -17.80 -7.05
C TYR A 85 -6.78 -18.04 -8.15
N VAL A 86 -6.56 -19.30 -8.55
CA VAL A 86 -5.63 -19.64 -9.65
C VAL A 86 -6.07 -18.98 -10.96
N ILE A 87 -7.35 -19.02 -11.30
CA ILE A 87 -7.88 -18.37 -12.51
C ILE A 87 -7.58 -16.86 -12.47
N GLY A 88 -7.79 -16.21 -11.33
CA GLY A 88 -7.46 -14.80 -11.15
C GLY A 88 -5.98 -14.49 -11.39
N HIS A 89 -5.07 -15.34 -10.92
CA HIS A 89 -3.64 -15.22 -11.19
C HIS A 89 -3.27 -15.42 -12.67
N VAL A 90 -3.88 -16.41 -13.33
CA VAL A 90 -3.69 -16.63 -14.78
C VAL A 90 -4.11 -15.39 -15.56
N MET A 91 -5.31 -14.86 -15.29
CA MET A 91 -5.79 -13.63 -15.93
C MET A 91 -4.88 -12.43 -15.66
N LYS A 92 -4.43 -12.26 -14.40
CA LYS A 92 -3.54 -11.15 -14.02
C LYS A 92 -2.16 -11.24 -14.69
N THR A 93 -1.66 -12.46 -14.87
CA THR A 93 -0.38 -12.74 -15.54
C THR A 93 -0.49 -12.42 -17.03
N ILE A 94 -1.55 -12.90 -17.69
CA ILE A 94 -1.84 -12.59 -19.10
C ILE A 94 -1.96 -11.08 -19.27
N ALA A 95 -2.70 -10.39 -18.40
CA ALA A 95 -2.87 -8.94 -18.46
C ALA A 95 -1.55 -8.14 -18.42
N ALA A 96 -0.50 -8.70 -17.82
CA ALA A 96 0.81 -8.07 -17.68
C ALA A 96 1.77 -8.36 -18.84
N ILE A 97 1.32 -9.06 -19.89
CA ILE A 97 2.10 -9.28 -21.12
C ILE A 97 1.96 -8.04 -22.02
N PRO A 98 3.05 -7.33 -22.36
CA PRO A 98 2.99 -6.06 -23.07
C PRO A 98 2.54 -6.17 -24.53
N PHE A 99 2.61 -7.36 -25.13
CA PHE A 99 2.19 -7.62 -26.51
C PHE A 99 0.67 -7.68 -26.71
N ILE A 100 -0.13 -7.65 -25.63
CA ILE A 100 -1.58 -7.62 -25.75
C ILE A 100 -2.01 -6.24 -26.29
N PRO A 101 -2.80 -6.19 -27.37
CA PRO A 101 -3.20 -4.91 -27.95
C PRO A 101 -4.23 -4.17 -27.08
N GLY A 102 -4.02 -2.85 -26.97
CA GLY A 102 -4.97 -1.92 -26.37
C GLY A 102 -4.84 -1.77 -24.84
N ASN A 103 -4.71 -0.52 -24.37
CA ASN A 103 -4.59 -0.25 -22.92
C ASN A 103 -5.82 -0.70 -22.13
N THR A 104 -7.00 -0.55 -22.72
CA THR A 104 -8.28 -0.99 -22.14
C THR A 104 -8.28 -2.49 -21.85
N THR A 105 -7.72 -3.32 -22.73
CA THR A 105 -7.66 -4.77 -22.54
C THR A 105 -6.85 -5.15 -21.30
N HIS A 106 -5.67 -4.53 -21.11
CA HIS A 106 -4.85 -4.75 -19.92
C HIS A 106 -5.59 -4.34 -18.65
N ILE A 107 -6.29 -3.20 -18.67
CA ILE A 107 -7.06 -2.69 -17.53
C ILE A 107 -8.18 -3.69 -17.19
N VAL A 108 -9.02 -4.06 -18.15
CA VAL A 108 -10.16 -4.97 -17.91
C VAL A 108 -9.69 -6.33 -17.38
N LEU A 109 -8.70 -6.95 -18.04
CA LEU A 109 -8.15 -8.24 -17.59
C LEU A 109 -7.52 -8.13 -16.20
N SER A 110 -6.84 -7.01 -15.91
CA SER A 110 -6.26 -6.78 -14.57
C SER A 110 -7.34 -6.64 -13.50
N MET A 111 -8.41 -5.89 -13.76
CA MET A 111 -9.48 -5.68 -12.77
C MET A 111 -10.26 -6.97 -12.49
N ILE A 112 -10.58 -7.74 -13.52
CA ILE A 112 -11.24 -9.05 -13.35
C ILE A 112 -10.30 -10.01 -12.61
N GLY A 113 -9.02 -10.06 -13.00
CA GLY A 113 -8.01 -10.89 -12.31
C GLY A 113 -7.89 -10.54 -10.82
N LEU A 114 -7.80 -9.26 -10.47
CA LEU A 114 -7.74 -8.79 -9.08
C LEU A 114 -9.01 -9.13 -8.28
N LEU A 115 -10.19 -9.00 -8.89
CA LEU A 115 -11.46 -9.38 -8.25
C LEU A 115 -11.49 -10.88 -7.92
N LEU A 116 -11.10 -11.74 -8.87
CA LEU A 116 -11.05 -13.18 -8.67
C LEU A 116 -10.01 -13.59 -7.62
N ILE A 117 -8.83 -12.94 -7.63
CA ILE A 117 -7.81 -13.12 -6.60
C ILE A 117 -8.37 -12.71 -5.22
N ALA A 118 -9.04 -11.56 -5.11
CA ALA A 118 -9.63 -11.08 -3.86
C ALA A 118 -10.71 -12.04 -3.32
N MET A 119 -11.57 -12.55 -4.20
CA MET A 119 -12.57 -13.59 -3.86
C MET A 119 -11.90 -14.87 -3.36
N GLY A 120 -10.87 -15.34 -4.07
CA GLY A 120 -10.13 -16.55 -3.74
C GLY A 120 -9.44 -16.45 -2.38
N THR A 121 -8.48 -15.52 -2.23
CA THR A 121 -7.73 -15.36 -0.97
C THR A 121 -8.66 -15.01 0.19
N GLY A 122 -9.63 -14.12 -0.03
CA GLY A 122 -10.55 -13.71 1.03
C GLY A 122 -11.40 -14.86 1.52
N GLY A 123 -12.00 -15.63 0.61
CA GLY A 123 -12.91 -16.70 0.98
C GLY A 123 -12.25 -17.92 1.65
N ILE A 124 -10.97 -18.19 1.38
CA ILE A 124 -10.26 -19.30 2.03
C ILE A 124 -9.69 -18.95 3.41
N LYS A 125 -9.39 -17.67 3.69
CA LYS A 125 -8.77 -17.19 4.95
C LYS A 125 -9.39 -17.76 6.24
N PRO A 126 -10.72 -17.73 6.46
CA PRO A 126 -11.30 -18.24 7.72
C PRO A 126 -11.31 -19.78 7.79
N CYS A 127 -11.15 -20.45 6.65
CA CYS A 127 -11.34 -21.89 6.53
C CYS A 127 -10.03 -22.65 6.73
N VAL A 128 -8.90 -22.20 6.19
CA VAL A 128 -7.66 -22.99 6.14
C VAL A 128 -7.08 -23.26 7.54
N SER A 129 -6.96 -22.22 8.37
CA SER A 129 -6.42 -22.36 9.73
C SER A 129 -7.32 -23.21 10.62
N SER A 130 -8.63 -23.04 10.51
CA SER A 130 -9.61 -23.82 11.27
C SER A 130 -9.69 -25.26 10.76
N PHE A 131 -9.58 -25.50 9.46
CA PHE A 131 -9.50 -26.84 8.87
C PHE A 131 -8.21 -27.58 9.27
N GLY A 132 -7.09 -26.88 9.39
CA GLY A 132 -5.85 -27.43 9.93
C GLY A 132 -5.96 -27.82 11.41
N GLY A 133 -6.62 -26.98 12.21
CA GLY A 133 -6.90 -27.30 13.61
C GLY A 133 -7.79 -28.55 13.79
N ASP A 134 -8.75 -28.75 12.89
CA ASP A 134 -9.66 -29.91 12.90
C ASP A 134 -8.97 -31.26 12.63
N GLN A 135 -7.69 -31.25 12.24
CA GLN A 135 -6.90 -32.47 12.01
C GLN A 135 -6.40 -33.11 13.31
N PHE A 136 -6.48 -32.39 14.43
CA PHE A 136 -6.02 -32.85 15.74
C PHE A 136 -7.19 -33.30 16.61
N LYS A 137 -6.96 -34.31 17.46
CA LYS A 137 -7.95 -34.75 18.47
C LYS A 137 -7.86 -33.86 19.72
N LEU A 138 -8.96 -33.78 20.49
CA LEU A 138 -9.10 -32.93 21.69
C LEU A 138 -7.97 -33.12 22.72
N HIS A 139 -7.42 -34.33 22.85
CA HIS A 139 -6.34 -34.68 23.78
C HIS A 139 -4.91 -34.33 23.28
N GLN A 140 -4.76 -33.78 22.06
CA GLN A 140 -3.46 -33.47 21.43
C GLN A 140 -3.13 -31.96 21.48
N THR A 141 -3.39 -31.31 22.62
CA THR A 141 -3.24 -29.85 22.78
C THR A 141 -1.81 -29.34 22.49
N VAL A 142 -0.78 -30.10 22.88
CA VAL A 142 0.63 -29.75 22.62
C VAL A 142 0.95 -29.73 21.12
N TYR A 143 0.54 -30.76 20.38
CA TYR A 143 0.77 -30.83 18.92
C TYR A 143 -0.04 -29.78 18.16
N LEU A 144 -1.24 -29.45 18.64
CA LEU A 144 -2.05 -28.38 18.08
C LEU A 144 -1.38 -27.01 18.23
N SER A 145 -0.76 -26.73 19.39
CA SER A 145 0.03 -25.50 19.61
C SER A 145 1.26 -25.43 18.69
N GLN A 146 1.97 -26.55 18.52
CA GLN A 146 3.09 -26.64 17.57
C GLN A 146 2.63 -26.41 16.12
N PHE A 147 1.47 -26.93 15.72
CA PHE A 147 0.88 -26.66 14.41
C PHE A 147 0.65 -25.17 14.18
N PHE A 148 0.00 -24.45 15.11
CA PHE A 148 -0.23 -23.02 14.95
C PHE A 148 1.07 -22.21 14.92
N SER A 149 2.09 -22.65 15.64
CA SER A 149 3.43 -22.04 15.58
C SER A 149 4.07 -22.21 14.20
N MET A 150 4.02 -23.42 13.64
CA MET A 150 4.53 -23.69 12.29
C MET A 150 3.71 -22.98 11.20
N PHE A 151 2.40 -22.88 11.38
CA PHE A 151 1.50 -22.13 10.51
C PHE A 151 1.86 -20.63 10.50
N TYR A 152 2.10 -20.04 11.67
CA TYR A 152 2.56 -18.66 11.80
C TYR A 152 3.93 -18.43 11.16
N PHE A 153 4.86 -19.38 11.34
CA PHE A 153 6.15 -19.36 10.68
C PHE A 153 6.03 -19.41 9.15
N ALA A 154 5.16 -20.28 8.61
CA ALA A 154 4.90 -20.39 7.18
C ALA A 154 4.35 -19.08 6.58
N ILE A 155 3.42 -18.41 7.28
CA ILE A 155 2.87 -17.11 6.87
C ILE A 155 3.98 -16.06 6.75
N ASN A 156 4.78 -15.88 7.79
CA ASN A 156 5.79 -14.83 7.81
C ASN A 156 6.96 -15.13 6.87
N SER A 157 7.35 -16.40 6.73
CA SER A 157 8.38 -16.82 5.78
C SER A 157 7.93 -16.60 4.33
N GLY A 158 6.70 -17.01 3.98
CA GLY A 158 6.13 -16.76 2.66
C GLY A 158 6.04 -15.26 2.35
N ALA A 159 5.63 -14.44 3.31
CA ALA A 159 5.58 -12.99 3.17
C ALA A 159 6.97 -12.36 2.97
N LEU A 160 7.95 -12.75 3.79
CA LEU A 160 9.30 -12.20 3.75
C LEU A 160 9.98 -12.52 2.41
N ILE A 161 9.94 -13.80 2.00
CA ILE A 161 10.61 -14.25 0.77
C ILE A 161 9.95 -13.60 -0.46
N SER A 162 8.61 -13.61 -0.54
CA SER A 162 7.90 -13.04 -1.69
C SER A 162 8.12 -11.53 -1.84
N LYS A 163 8.07 -10.78 -0.75
CA LYS A 163 8.33 -9.33 -0.75
C LYS A 163 9.75 -8.96 -1.18
N PHE A 164 10.71 -9.85 -0.97
CA PHE A 164 12.09 -9.61 -1.38
C PHE A 164 12.32 -10.02 -2.84
N ILE A 165 11.87 -11.22 -3.22
CA ILE A 165 12.18 -11.83 -4.52
C ILE A 165 11.27 -11.30 -5.64
N THR A 166 9.96 -11.11 -5.40
CA THR A 166 9.05 -10.71 -6.48
C THR A 166 9.41 -9.36 -7.13
N PRO A 167 9.83 -8.32 -6.38
CA PRO A 167 10.39 -7.11 -6.98
C PRO A 167 11.67 -7.31 -7.81
N MET A 168 12.49 -8.33 -7.49
CA MET A 168 13.66 -8.68 -8.31
C MET A 168 13.22 -9.24 -9.66
N PHE A 169 12.23 -10.12 -9.68
CA PHE A 169 11.66 -10.62 -10.95
C PHE A 169 11.07 -9.49 -11.79
N ARG A 170 10.53 -8.43 -11.17
CA ARG A 170 10.00 -7.26 -11.87
C ARG A 170 11.10 -6.43 -12.53
N ALA A 171 12.17 -6.11 -11.80
CA ALA A 171 13.10 -5.05 -12.20
C ALA A 171 14.52 -5.50 -12.57
N ASP A 172 14.96 -6.70 -12.18
CA ASP A 172 16.29 -7.21 -12.52
C ASP A 172 16.31 -8.12 -13.76
N LEU A 173 15.13 -8.55 -14.22
CA LEU A 173 14.98 -9.47 -15.34
C LEU A 173 14.61 -8.71 -16.61
N ASP A 174 15.47 -8.76 -17.63
CA ASP A 174 15.16 -8.25 -18.96
C ASP A 174 14.35 -9.28 -19.75
N CYS A 175 13.03 -9.13 -19.74
CA CYS A 175 12.11 -10.05 -20.38
C CYS A 175 11.78 -9.71 -21.84
N TYR A 176 12.10 -8.49 -22.28
CA TYR A 176 11.69 -7.98 -23.59
C TYR A 176 12.85 -7.27 -24.30
N PRO A 177 13.96 -7.99 -24.57
CA PRO A 177 15.14 -7.40 -25.17
C PRO A 177 14.81 -6.81 -26.55
N GLY A 178 15.27 -5.58 -26.80
CA GLY A 178 15.05 -4.87 -28.06
C GLY A 178 13.76 -4.05 -28.15
N HIS A 179 12.93 -4.04 -27.10
CA HIS A 179 11.77 -3.16 -26.98
C HIS A 179 12.02 -2.06 -25.94
N VAL A 180 11.55 -0.84 -26.21
CA VAL A 180 11.70 0.33 -25.32
C VAL A 180 10.33 0.90 -25.00
N GLY A 181 10.07 1.17 -23.72
CA GLY A 181 8.87 1.86 -23.27
C GLY A 181 8.36 1.35 -21.93
N PRO A 182 7.46 2.09 -21.25
CA PRO A 182 7.09 1.83 -19.86
C PRO A 182 6.47 0.45 -19.59
N LYS A 183 5.92 -0.20 -20.63
CA LYS A 183 5.39 -1.57 -20.55
C LYS A 183 6.44 -2.67 -20.77
N TYR A 184 7.57 -2.32 -21.39
CA TYR A 184 8.67 -3.22 -21.74
C TYR A 184 9.87 -3.08 -20.80
N ASP A 185 10.00 -1.94 -20.11
CA ASP A 185 11.13 -1.63 -19.21
C ASP A 185 11.20 -2.55 -17.98
N GLU A 186 10.09 -3.19 -17.60
CA GLU A 186 10.00 -4.04 -16.41
C GLU A 186 9.21 -5.33 -16.69
N CYS A 187 9.63 -6.43 -16.05
CA CYS A 187 9.06 -7.75 -16.26
C CYS A 187 7.89 -8.08 -15.31
N TYR A 188 6.79 -7.36 -15.47
CA TYR A 188 5.57 -7.60 -14.68
C TYR A 188 4.93 -8.98 -14.93
N ALA A 189 5.04 -9.53 -16.14
CA ALA A 189 4.47 -10.83 -16.46
C ALA A 189 5.07 -11.95 -15.59
N VAL A 190 6.40 -11.97 -15.41
CA VAL A 190 7.05 -12.95 -14.52
C VAL A 190 6.77 -12.62 -13.05
N ALA A 191 6.80 -11.34 -12.68
CA ALA A 191 6.50 -10.91 -11.31
C ALA A 191 5.09 -11.32 -10.83
N PHE A 192 4.10 -11.40 -11.73
CA PHE A 192 2.76 -11.94 -11.41
C PHE A 192 2.63 -13.45 -11.65
N GLY A 193 3.36 -13.98 -12.64
CA GLY A 193 3.35 -15.40 -13.01
C GLY A 193 3.93 -16.30 -11.94
N VAL A 194 5.03 -15.92 -11.29
CA VAL A 194 5.66 -16.73 -10.23
C VAL A 194 4.74 -16.88 -9.00
N PRO A 195 4.14 -15.81 -8.44
CA PRO A 195 3.04 -15.93 -7.47
C PRO A 195 1.91 -16.84 -7.96
N GLY A 196 1.47 -16.69 -9.21
CA GLY A 196 0.42 -17.53 -9.80
C GLY A 196 0.76 -19.02 -9.84
N PHE A 197 1.99 -19.36 -10.21
CA PHE A 197 2.49 -20.72 -10.18
C PHE A 197 2.56 -21.28 -8.75
N LEU A 198 3.02 -20.48 -7.78
CA LEU A 198 3.01 -20.92 -6.38
C LEU A 198 1.59 -21.10 -5.84
N MET A 199 0.61 -20.30 -6.28
CA MET A 199 -0.79 -20.57 -5.95
C MET A 199 -1.27 -21.89 -6.55
N LEU A 200 -0.87 -22.24 -7.78
CA LEU A 200 -1.15 -23.54 -8.38
C LEU A 200 -0.52 -24.68 -7.57
N LEU A 201 0.73 -24.52 -7.09
CA LEU A 201 1.37 -25.48 -6.20
C LEU A 201 0.64 -25.59 -4.86
N ALA A 202 0.14 -24.49 -4.29
CA ALA A 202 -0.65 -24.51 -3.06
C ALA A 202 -1.90 -25.39 -3.23
N VAL A 203 -2.62 -25.21 -4.35
CA VAL A 203 -3.76 -26.05 -4.73
C VAL A 203 -3.34 -27.52 -4.87
N GLY A 204 -2.21 -27.78 -5.53
CA GLY A 204 -1.65 -29.13 -5.66
C GLY A 204 -1.38 -29.80 -4.30
N PHE A 205 -0.74 -29.09 -3.37
CA PHE A 205 -0.54 -29.57 -1.99
C PHE A 205 -1.87 -29.88 -1.30
N PHE A 206 -2.84 -28.96 -1.38
CA PHE A 206 -4.13 -29.15 -0.75
C PHE A 206 -4.83 -30.41 -1.28
N PHE A 207 -4.92 -30.58 -2.60
CA PHE A 207 -5.57 -31.76 -3.19
C PHE A 207 -4.80 -33.06 -2.96
N ALA A 208 -3.46 -33.05 -2.88
CA ALA A 208 -2.68 -34.23 -2.54
C ALA A 208 -3.05 -34.80 -1.15
N GLY A 209 -3.41 -33.93 -0.20
CA GLY A 209 -3.86 -34.33 1.14
C GLY A 209 -5.31 -34.84 1.22
N THR A 210 -6.09 -34.79 0.14
CA THR A 210 -7.55 -35.02 0.12
C THR A 210 -8.00 -36.31 0.81
N LYS A 211 -7.25 -37.41 0.60
CA LYS A 211 -7.56 -38.74 1.15
C LYS A 211 -7.27 -38.84 2.66
N TYR A 212 -6.43 -37.96 3.18
CA TYR A 212 -5.96 -38.01 4.58
C TYR A 212 -6.67 -37.01 5.50
N TYR A 213 -7.42 -36.06 4.95
CA TYR A 213 -8.09 -35.04 5.77
C TYR A 213 -9.28 -35.59 6.54
N ASN A 214 -9.35 -35.22 7.81
CA ASN A 214 -10.56 -35.36 8.60
C ASN A 214 -11.53 -34.22 8.25
N ARG A 215 -12.77 -34.57 7.89
CA ARG A 215 -13.81 -33.62 7.48
C ARG A 215 -14.90 -33.57 8.53
N VAL A 216 -14.93 -32.50 9.30
CA VAL A 216 -15.95 -32.24 10.31
C VAL A 216 -17.29 -31.97 9.62
N PRO A 217 -18.42 -32.53 10.10
CA PRO A 217 -19.74 -32.24 9.56
C PRO A 217 -20.12 -30.76 9.71
N LEU A 218 -21.07 -30.31 8.89
CA LEU A 218 -21.58 -28.92 8.91
C LEU A 218 -22.11 -28.55 10.30
N GLN A 219 -21.77 -27.36 10.78
CA GLN A 219 -22.33 -26.82 12.01
C GLN A 219 -23.65 -26.09 11.72
N SER A 220 -24.55 -25.99 12.72
CA SER A 220 -25.83 -25.29 12.53
C SER A 220 -25.60 -23.82 12.14
N ASN A 221 -26.47 -23.23 11.31
CA ASN A 221 -26.36 -21.86 10.80
C ASN A 221 -26.30 -20.78 11.90
N VAL A 222 -25.12 -20.55 12.47
CA VAL A 222 -24.87 -19.56 13.52
C VAL A 222 -25.16 -18.15 13.01
N PHE A 223 -24.85 -17.86 11.74
CA PHE A 223 -25.13 -16.57 11.11
C PHE A 223 -26.61 -16.22 11.10
N TRP A 224 -27.47 -17.14 10.66
CA TRP A 224 -28.92 -16.90 10.66
C TRP A 224 -29.50 -16.77 12.06
N LYS A 225 -28.99 -17.55 13.02
CA LYS A 225 -29.35 -17.42 14.45
C LYS A 225 -28.97 -16.03 14.98
N LEU A 226 -27.80 -15.52 14.58
CA LEU A 226 -27.34 -14.19 14.94
C LEU A 226 -28.19 -13.08 14.33
N CYS A 227 -28.49 -13.15 13.02
CA CYS A 227 -29.32 -12.17 12.34
C CYS A 227 -30.72 -12.10 12.94
N LYS A 228 -31.31 -13.26 13.29
CA LYS A 228 -32.58 -13.33 14.03
C LYS A 228 -32.48 -12.63 15.38
N CYS A 229 -31.39 -12.85 16.12
CA CYS A 229 -31.16 -12.20 17.40
C CYS A 229 -31.03 -10.69 17.30
N VAL A 230 -30.24 -10.19 16.36
CA VAL A 230 -30.12 -8.75 16.12
C VAL A 230 -31.46 -8.15 15.71
N TYR A 231 -32.21 -8.82 14.83
CA TYR A 231 -33.53 -8.38 14.40
C TYR A 231 -34.54 -8.38 15.56
N SER A 232 -34.59 -9.43 16.37
CA SER A 232 -35.47 -9.55 17.54
C SER A 232 -35.15 -8.46 18.57
N ALA A 233 -33.87 -8.29 18.89
CA ALA A 233 -33.38 -7.24 19.79
C ALA A 233 -33.82 -5.83 19.33
N LEU A 234 -33.61 -5.49 18.05
CA LEU A 234 -33.98 -4.19 17.50
C LEU A 234 -35.50 -3.99 17.47
N ARG A 235 -36.24 -5.01 17.04
CA ARG A 235 -37.72 -4.99 16.99
C ARG A 235 -38.31 -4.81 18.38
N ASN A 236 -37.82 -5.55 19.37
CA ASN A 236 -38.31 -5.51 20.74
C ASN A 236 -37.94 -4.18 21.42
N LYS A 237 -36.72 -3.67 21.20
CA LYS A 237 -36.33 -2.33 21.66
C LYS A 237 -37.20 -1.23 21.04
N TRP A 238 -37.52 -1.33 19.74
CA TRP A 238 -38.38 -0.36 19.07
C TRP A 238 -39.81 -0.40 19.61
N LYS A 239 -40.38 -1.60 19.80
CA LYS A 239 -41.73 -1.78 20.35
C LYS A 239 -41.90 -1.28 21.78
N ARG A 240 -40.85 -1.40 22.61
CA ARG A 240 -40.86 -0.96 24.00
C ARG A 240 -40.50 0.52 24.19
N ARG A 241 -40.21 1.26 23.10
CA ARG A 241 -39.85 2.67 23.16
C ARG A 241 -41.06 3.49 23.66
N GLY A 242 -40.98 3.99 24.89
CA GLY A 242 -42.04 4.77 25.54
C GLY A 242 -42.92 3.99 26.54
N GLN A 243 -42.66 2.70 26.78
CA GLN A 243 -43.33 1.92 27.82
C GLN A 243 -42.50 1.93 29.13
N LYS A 244 -43.16 2.09 30.29
CA LYS A 244 -42.51 1.91 31.61
C LYS A 244 -42.24 0.42 31.85
N GLY A 245 -40.97 0.01 31.79
CA GLY A 245 -40.51 -1.35 32.08
C GLY A 245 -39.03 -1.36 32.45
N GLU A 246 -38.48 -2.51 32.82
CA GLU A 246 -37.05 -2.66 33.12
C GLU A 246 -36.20 -2.24 31.92
N GLU A 247 -35.38 -1.21 32.12
CA GLU A 247 -34.37 -0.81 31.14
C GLU A 247 -33.19 -1.77 31.22
N HIS A 248 -32.93 -2.49 30.14
CA HIS A 248 -31.71 -3.26 30.02
C HIS A 248 -30.56 -2.34 29.57
N TRP A 249 -29.39 -2.51 30.17
CA TRP A 249 -28.17 -1.73 29.86
C TRP A 249 -27.75 -1.81 28.38
N HIS A 250 -28.07 -2.92 27.70
CA HIS A 250 -27.63 -3.17 26.33
C HIS A 250 -28.82 -3.56 25.43
N TRP A 251 -28.83 -3.07 24.18
CA TRP A 251 -29.95 -3.31 23.26
C TRP A 251 -30.13 -4.78 22.86
N VAL A 252 -29.06 -5.57 22.85
CA VAL A 252 -29.09 -7.02 22.61
C VAL A 252 -29.81 -7.79 23.73
N ASP A 253 -29.91 -7.23 24.93
CA ASP A 253 -30.69 -7.86 26.00
C ASP A 253 -32.19 -7.87 25.68
N TYR A 254 -32.65 -7.12 24.69
CA TYR A 254 -34.03 -7.19 24.24
C TYR A 254 -34.31 -8.40 23.32
N ALA A 255 -33.31 -9.23 23.00
CA ALA A 255 -33.48 -10.41 22.15
C ALA A 255 -34.08 -11.60 22.91
N ASP A 256 -34.90 -12.41 22.22
CA ASP A 256 -35.57 -13.59 22.76
C ASP A 256 -34.71 -14.87 22.66
N GLU A 257 -33.57 -14.80 21.97
CA GLU A 257 -32.70 -15.94 21.72
C GLU A 257 -31.91 -16.41 22.95
N SER A 258 -31.39 -17.65 22.87
CA SER A 258 -30.62 -18.26 23.96
C SER A 258 -29.49 -17.35 24.46
N ILE A 259 -29.20 -17.46 25.76
CA ILE A 259 -28.13 -16.73 26.46
C ILE A 259 -26.83 -16.73 25.62
N GLY A 260 -26.47 -17.89 25.06
CA GLY A 260 -25.37 -18.01 24.11
C GLY A 260 -25.43 -16.99 22.97
N ILE A 261 -26.53 -16.88 22.21
CA ILE A 261 -26.64 -15.95 21.07
C ILE A 261 -26.71 -14.48 21.53
N ARG A 262 -27.30 -14.19 22.69
CA ARG A 262 -27.26 -12.85 23.29
C ARG A 262 -25.84 -12.46 23.66
N TRP A 263 -25.06 -13.35 24.27
CA TRP A 263 -23.62 -13.16 24.49
C TRP A 263 -22.84 -12.96 23.19
N ILE A 264 -23.22 -13.65 22.12
CA ILE A 264 -22.62 -13.43 20.80
C ILE A 264 -22.91 -12.02 20.33
N ALA A 265 -24.17 -11.60 20.32
CA ALA A 265 -24.56 -10.26 19.90
C ALA A 265 -23.98 -9.16 20.82
N TRP A 266 -23.76 -9.46 22.10
CA TRP A 266 -23.00 -8.66 23.07
C TRP A 266 -21.51 -8.62 22.81
N MET A 267 -20.85 -9.73 22.45
CA MET A 267 -19.46 -9.70 22.00
C MET A 267 -19.38 -8.92 20.69
N LEU A 268 -20.40 -9.08 19.84
CA LEU A 268 -20.52 -8.41 18.58
C LEU A 268 -20.84 -6.91 18.70
N TRP A 269 -21.30 -6.43 19.86
CA TRP A 269 -21.52 -5.01 20.09
C TRP A 269 -20.56 -4.43 21.12
N GLY A 270 -20.27 -5.14 22.21
CA GLY A 270 -19.34 -4.88 23.30
C GLY A 270 -17.86 -4.83 22.89
N VAL A 271 -17.51 -5.34 21.70
CA VAL A 271 -16.37 -4.83 20.90
C VAL A 271 -16.75 -3.44 20.31
N ARG A 272 -17.34 -2.56 21.13
CA ARG A 272 -18.00 -1.32 20.70
C ARG A 272 -17.02 -0.43 19.97
N VAL A 273 -17.14 -0.43 18.64
CA VAL A 273 -16.95 0.68 17.69
C VAL A 273 -15.55 1.30 17.59
N VAL A 274 -14.67 1.12 18.58
CA VAL A 274 -13.38 1.83 18.69
C VAL A 274 -12.21 0.86 18.87
N PHE A 275 -12.46 -0.38 19.27
CA PHE A 275 -11.41 -1.34 19.63
C PHE A 275 -10.45 -1.74 18.50
N LYS A 276 -10.74 -1.45 17.22
CA LYS A 276 -9.97 -2.04 16.11
C LYS A 276 -9.96 -1.30 14.76
N TRP A 277 -10.82 -0.29 14.56
CA TRP A 277 -10.96 0.34 13.25
C TRP A 277 -9.69 1.13 12.83
N GLU A 278 -8.84 1.47 13.79
CA GLU A 278 -7.81 2.53 13.71
C GLU A 278 -6.37 2.03 13.56
N PHE A 279 -6.13 0.72 13.55
CA PHE A 279 -4.77 0.20 13.36
C PHE A 279 -4.63 -0.72 12.15
N ASN A 280 -5.59 -1.62 11.95
CA ASN A 280 -5.61 -2.54 10.81
C ASN A 280 -5.74 -1.79 9.46
N TRP A 281 -6.47 -0.67 9.46
CA TRP A 281 -6.55 0.27 8.33
C TRP A 281 -5.16 0.86 8.01
N LYS A 282 -4.53 1.55 8.97
CA LYS A 282 -3.27 2.29 8.82
C LYS A 282 -2.09 1.43 8.36
N LYS A 283 -1.94 0.25 8.95
CA LYS A 283 -0.89 -0.71 8.59
C LYS A 283 -1.02 -1.14 7.12
N SER A 284 -2.25 -1.38 6.68
CA SER A 284 -2.55 -1.83 5.32
C SER A 284 -2.47 -0.68 4.30
N GLU A 285 -2.64 0.56 4.75
CA GLU A 285 -2.64 1.79 3.96
C GLU A 285 -1.25 2.28 3.59
N ALA A 286 -0.35 2.38 4.56
CA ALA A 286 0.93 3.04 4.36
C ALA A 286 1.93 2.16 3.60
N GLN A 287 2.18 0.94 4.09
CA GLN A 287 3.35 0.13 3.72
C GLN A 287 3.38 -0.22 2.22
N GLY A 288 2.32 -0.83 1.70
CA GLY A 288 2.30 -1.32 0.31
C GLY A 288 1.75 -0.34 -0.74
N SER A 289 1.46 0.92 -0.38
CA SER A 289 0.99 1.93 -1.34
C SER A 289 1.74 3.26 -1.22
N ARG A 290 1.29 4.18 -0.37
CA ARG A 290 1.88 5.53 -0.22
C ARG A 290 3.35 5.51 0.21
N TRP A 291 3.79 4.55 1.03
CA TRP A 291 5.21 4.43 1.40
C TRP A 291 6.06 3.88 0.26
N THR A 292 5.54 2.96 -0.56
CA THR A 292 6.21 2.56 -1.81
C THR A 292 6.36 3.77 -2.75
N LEU A 293 5.33 4.60 -2.87
CA LEU A 293 5.38 5.83 -3.69
C LEU A 293 6.32 6.90 -3.11
N GLN A 294 6.44 6.97 -1.78
CA GLN A 294 7.45 7.79 -1.11
C GLN A 294 8.86 7.23 -1.36
N ALA A 295 9.03 5.91 -1.34
CA ALA A 295 10.31 5.24 -1.59
C ALA A 295 10.82 5.43 -3.04
N LEU A 296 9.93 5.56 -4.03
CA LEU A 296 10.30 5.93 -5.40
C LEU A 296 11.04 7.27 -5.48
N GLN A 297 10.78 8.15 -4.51
CA GLN A 297 11.37 9.48 -4.40
C GLN A 297 12.60 9.49 -3.48
N LEU A 298 13.20 8.35 -3.16
CA LEU A 298 14.41 8.22 -2.32
C LEU A 298 15.55 7.56 -3.10
N ASP A 299 16.78 7.72 -2.63
CA ASP A 299 17.94 7.01 -3.18
C ASP A 299 17.96 5.57 -2.63
N GLY A 300 17.77 4.61 -3.53
CA GLY A 300 17.77 3.18 -3.22
C GLY A 300 19.14 2.59 -2.91
N THR A 301 20.24 3.34 -3.03
CA THR A 301 21.57 2.79 -2.73
C THR A 301 21.72 2.48 -1.24
N TRP A 302 22.03 1.23 -0.91
CA TRP A 302 22.32 0.78 0.44
C TRP A 302 23.73 0.18 0.46
N GLY A 303 24.73 1.05 0.52
CA GLY A 303 26.13 0.64 0.41
C GLY A 303 26.41 0.04 -0.98
N SER A 304 26.63 -1.27 -1.04
CA SER A 304 26.86 -2.03 -2.29
C SER A 304 25.60 -2.62 -2.91
N PHE A 305 24.47 -2.62 -2.19
CA PHE A 305 23.21 -3.19 -2.63
C PHE A 305 22.24 -2.09 -3.08
N TYR A 306 21.51 -2.32 -4.17
CA TYR A 306 20.45 -1.40 -4.61
C TYR A 306 19.09 -1.94 -4.17
N MET A 307 18.46 -1.25 -3.22
CA MET A 307 17.16 -1.61 -2.67
C MET A 307 16.05 -0.97 -3.52
N LYS A 308 15.16 -1.81 -4.06
CA LYS A 308 14.02 -1.32 -4.85
C LYS A 308 12.93 -0.74 -3.94
N PRO A 309 12.18 0.28 -4.38
CA PRO A 309 11.15 0.92 -3.57
C PRO A 309 10.11 -0.04 -2.97
N ASP A 310 9.64 -1.00 -3.76
CA ASP A 310 8.69 -2.04 -3.37
C ASP A 310 9.31 -3.13 -2.48
N GLN A 311 10.64 -3.26 -2.41
CA GLN A 311 11.30 -4.17 -1.45
C GLN A 311 11.30 -3.64 -0.03
N MET A 312 11.06 -2.34 0.20
CA MET A 312 11.01 -1.77 1.56
C MET A 312 9.91 -2.41 2.42
N ASP A 313 8.91 -3.01 1.79
CA ASP A 313 7.87 -3.79 2.46
C ASP A 313 8.37 -5.06 3.17
N VAL A 314 9.60 -5.51 2.89
CA VAL A 314 10.28 -6.61 3.60
C VAL A 314 10.64 -6.22 5.04
N VAL A 315 10.87 -4.93 5.31
CA VAL A 315 11.29 -4.46 6.64
C VAL A 315 10.26 -4.84 7.70
N ASN A 316 8.96 -4.73 7.40
CA ASN A 316 7.91 -5.06 8.37
C ASN A 316 7.94 -6.55 8.84
N PRO A 317 7.80 -7.57 7.97
CA PRO A 317 7.84 -8.96 8.41
C PRO A 317 9.18 -9.34 9.06
N LEU A 318 10.30 -8.78 8.60
CA LEU A 318 11.61 -8.98 9.23
C LEU A 318 11.65 -8.46 10.68
N LEU A 319 11.11 -7.26 10.90
CA LEU A 319 10.98 -6.67 12.22
C LEU A 319 10.00 -7.45 13.11
N ILE A 320 8.88 -7.97 12.57
CA ILE A 320 7.95 -8.80 13.35
C ILE A 320 8.63 -10.07 13.87
N ILE A 321 9.33 -10.80 12.98
CA ILE A 321 10.02 -12.05 13.33
C ILE A 321 11.10 -11.81 14.41
N SER A 322 11.77 -10.65 14.38
CA SER A 322 12.83 -10.32 15.34
C SER A 322 12.32 -9.68 16.64
N LEU A 323 11.33 -8.78 16.57
CA LEU A 323 10.82 -8.04 17.72
C LEU A 323 9.96 -8.90 18.65
N ILE A 324 9.21 -9.88 18.14
CA ILE A 324 8.36 -10.73 19.00
C ILE A 324 9.21 -11.49 20.03
N PRO A 325 10.22 -12.30 19.63
CA PRO A 325 11.07 -12.98 20.60
C PRO A 325 11.81 -12.00 21.52
N LEU A 326 12.28 -10.87 20.96
CA LEU A 326 12.96 -9.84 21.74
C LEU A 326 12.05 -9.29 22.85
N PHE A 327 10.78 -9.00 22.57
CA PHE A 327 9.85 -8.47 23.57
C PHE A 327 9.51 -9.48 24.66
N GLU A 328 9.36 -10.75 24.30
CA GLU A 328 9.12 -11.83 25.26
C GLU A 328 10.31 -12.06 26.20
N VAL A 329 11.54 -11.98 25.68
CA VAL A 329 12.77 -12.25 26.45
C VAL A 329 13.26 -11.03 27.22
N THR A 330 13.08 -9.82 26.69
CA THR A 330 13.66 -8.59 27.27
C THR A 330 12.59 -7.65 27.80
N LEU A 331 11.70 -7.15 26.93
CA LEU A 331 10.78 -6.07 27.26
C LEU A 331 9.79 -6.45 28.37
N TYR A 332 9.05 -7.55 28.23
CA TYR A 332 8.04 -7.92 29.22
C TYR A 332 8.64 -8.34 30.57
N PRO A 333 9.76 -9.09 30.64
CA PRO A 333 10.48 -9.31 31.89
C PRO A 333 10.95 -8.02 32.55
N LEU A 334 11.51 -7.06 31.80
CA LEU A 334 11.93 -5.77 32.34
C LEU A 334 10.75 -4.96 32.89
N LEU A 335 9.63 -4.90 32.16
CA LEU A 335 8.42 -4.22 32.64
C LEU A 335 7.89 -4.85 33.94
N ARG A 336 7.95 -6.19 34.06
CA ARG A 336 7.62 -6.91 35.30
C ARG A 336 8.61 -6.59 36.42
N HIS A 337 9.90 -6.48 36.11
CA HIS A 337 10.94 -6.09 37.07
C HIS A 337 10.68 -4.69 37.65
N TYR A 338 10.30 -3.72 36.81
CA TYR A 338 9.91 -2.37 37.22
C TYR A 338 8.47 -2.27 37.75
N LYS A 339 7.76 -3.39 37.95
CA LYS A 339 6.37 -3.46 38.43
C LYS A 339 5.38 -2.63 37.60
N ILE A 340 5.67 -2.39 36.33
CA ILE A 340 4.77 -1.68 35.42
C ILE A 340 3.71 -2.67 34.94
N ASN A 341 2.47 -2.50 35.40
CA ASN A 341 1.36 -3.32 34.92
C ASN A 341 0.98 -2.92 33.48
N PHE A 342 1.46 -3.69 32.51
CA PHE A 342 1.20 -3.46 31.09
C PHE A 342 0.04 -4.34 30.60
N SER A 343 -1.18 -3.97 31.03
CA SER A 343 -2.41 -4.70 30.68
C SER A 343 -2.65 -4.73 29.16
N PRO A 344 -3.40 -5.72 28.63
CA PRO A 344 -3.69 -5.81 27.20
C PRO A 344 -4.24 -4.53 26.58
N ILE A 345 -5.10 -3.81 27.32
CA ILE A 345 -5.67 -2.53 26.91
C ILE A 345 -4.58 -1.45 26.81
N ARG A 346 -3.69 -1.34 27.80
CA ARG A 346 -2.57 -0.39 27.77
C ARG A 346 -1.62 -0.68 26.62
N LYS A 347 -1.34 -1.97 26.33
CA LYS A 347 -0.56 -2.39 25.16
C LYS A 347 -1.19 -1.88 23.87
N MET A 348 -2.49 -2.09 23.68
CA MET A 348 -3.21 -1.61 22.51
C MET A 348 -3.20 -0.07 22.41
N THR A 349 -3.39 0.67 23.51
CA THR A 349 -3.32 2.14 23.50
C THR A 349 -1.93 2.63 23.05
N VAL A 350 -0.85 2.06 23.60
CA VAL A 350 0.51 2.39 23.19
C VAL A 350 0.74 2.04 21.72
N GLY A 351 0.21 0.90 21.26
CA GLY A 351 0.29 0.51 19.85
C GLY A 351 -0.36 1.51 18.90
N LEU A 352 -1.53 2.06 19.26
CA LEU A 352 -2.21 3.12 18.49
C LEU A 352 -1.40 4.44 18.47
N LEU A 353 -0.85 4.86 19.61
CA LEU A 353 -0.01 6.05 19.70
C LEU A 353 1.24 5.93 18.81
N LEU A 354 1.92 4.79 18.85
CA LEU A 354 3.07 4.50 18.00
C LEU A 354 2.67 4.49 16.52
N ALA A 355 1.50 3.95 16.17
CA ALA A 355 0.97 4.05 14.82
C ALA A 355 0.80 5.52 14.39
N GLY A 356 0.25 6.38 15.26
CA GLY A 356 0.20 7.83 15.07
C GLY A 356 1.57 8.42 14.73
N LEU A 357 2.54 8.15 15.60
CA LEU A 357 3.91 8.64 15.52
C LEU A 357 4.64 8.21 14.24
N SER A 358 4.42 6.98 13.74
CA SER A 358 5.07 6.53 12.50
C SER A 358 4.68 7.37 11.28
N PHE A 359 3.47 7.93 11.24
CA PHE A 359 3.05 8.83 10.16
C PHE A 359 3.54 10.26 10.35
N VAL A 360 3.84 10.66 11.58
CA VAL A 360 4.58 11.91 11.82
C VAL A 360 6.00 11.77 11.26
N PHE A 361 6.66 10.63 11.46
CA PHE A 361 7.94 10.35 10.80
C PHE A 361 7.83 10.33 9.27
N ALA A 362 6.78 9.70 8.72
CA ALA A 362 6.54 9.71 7.28
C ALA A 362 6.27 11.10 6.70
N ALA A 363 5.54 11.94 7.43
CA ALA A 363 5.33 13.33 7.07
C ALA A 363 6.64 14.14 7.13
N ALA A 364 7.44 13.97 8.19
CA ALA A 364 8.72 14.65 8.34
C ALA A 364 9.68 14.29 7.21
N LEU A 365 9.77 13.00 6.86
CA LEU A 365 10.53 12.54 5.70
C LEU A 365 9.98 13.11 4.40
N GLN A 366 8.66 13.16 4.22
CA GLN A 366 8.05 13.74 3.03
C GLN A 366 8.35 15.23 2.90
N PHE A 367 8.33 16.00 3.98
CA PHE A 367 8.73 17.41 3.96
C PHE A 367 10.20 17.57 3.55
N ALA A 368 11.09 16.71 4.02
CA ALA A 368 12.49 16.73 3.59
C ALA A 368 12.65 16.39 2.10
N ILE A 369 11.86 15.43 1.58
CA ILE A 369 11.84 15.10 0.15
C ILE A 369 11.31 16.28 -0.68
N ASP A 370 10.21 16.89 -0.23
CA ASP A 370 9.51 17.99 -0.91
C ASP A 370 10.32 19.29 -0.88
N ALA A 371 11.12 19.53 0.17
CA ALA A 371 12.06 20.66 0.23
C ALA A 371 13.10 20.62 -0.89
N GLY A 372 13.37 19.45 -1.46
CA GLY A 372 14.26 19.28 -2.62
C GLY A 372 13.57 19.32 -3.99
N LYS A 373 12.25 19.54 -4.05
CA LYS A 373 11.50 19.71 -5.32
C LYS A 373 11.39 21.19 -5.68
N THR A 374 11.26 21.51 -6.97
CA THR A 374 10.82 22.84 -7.38
C THR A 374 9.43 23.11 -6.81
N PRO A 375 9.20 24.24 -6.11
CA PRO A 375 7.89 24.52 -5.51
C PRO A 375 6.82 24.53 -6.60
N LEU A 376 5.83 23.64 -6.47
CA LEU A 376 4.63 23.69 -7.29
C LEU A 376 3.90 25.01 -6.97
N PRO A 377 3.54 25.81 -7.99
CA PRO A 377 2.77 27.02 -7.77
C PRO A 377 1.40 26.67 -7.17
N SER A 378 0.85 27.55 -6.33
CA SER A 378 -0.44 27.32 -5.67
C SER A 378 -1.62 27.33 -6.67
N ASN A 379 -2.81 26.87 -6.27
CA ASN A 379 -4.00 26.94 -7.13
C ASN A 379 -4.18 28.37 -7.67
N ASN A 380 -4.22 28.54 -9.00
CA ASN A 380 -4.24 29.81 -9.76
C ASN A 380 -2.90 30.54 -9.93
N GLN A 381 -1.78 29.89 -9.63
CA GLN A 381 -0.44 30.36 -9.98
C GLN A 381 0.22 29.43 -10.98
N PHE A 382 1.04 29.99 -11.87
CA PHE A 382 1.99 29.23 -12.69
C PHE A 382 3.34 29.92 -12.66
N SER A 383 4.41 29.13 -12.70
CA SER A 383 5.79 29.61 -12.64
C SER A 383 6.42 29.48 -14.02
N VAL A 384 6.98 30.57 -14.55
CA VAL A 384 7.68 30.54 -15.84
C VAL A 384 9.15 30.83 -15.59
N ARG A 385 10.03 29.96 -16.09
CA ARG A 385 11.48 30.17 -16.06
C ARG A 385 11.96 30.47 -17.49
N VAL A 386 12.65 31.59 -17.69
CA VAL A 386 13.20 31.95 -19.00
C VAL A 386 14.70 31.71 -18.99
N ILE A 387 15.22 31.06 -20.03
CA ILE A 387 16.65 30.83 -20.24
C ILE A 387 17.07 31.54 -21.53
N ASN A 388 17.97 32.53 -21.41
CA ASN A 388 18.57 33.19 -22.55
C ASN A 388 19.83 32.44 -23.03
N LEU A 389 19.74 31.82 -24.20
CA LEU A 389 20.87 31.16 -24.88
C LEU A 389 21.46 32.00 -26.02
N SER A 390 20.87 33.16 -26.29
CA SER A 390 21.34 34.10 -27.31
C SER A 390 22.67 34.75 -26.89
N PRO A 391 23.57 35.09 -27.83
CA PRO A 391 24.77 35.88 -27.54
C PRO A 391 24.49 37.36 -27.18
N CYS A 392 23.23 37.77 -27.14
CA CYS A 392 22.79 39.14 -26.82
C CYS A 392 21.70 39.10 -25.75
N ASP A 393 21.55 40.19 -25.00
CA ASP A 393 20.50 40.34 -23.98
C ASP A 393 19.10 40.23 -24.60
N VAL A 394 18.19 39.58 -23.88
CA VAL A 394 16.81 39.39 -24.31
C VAL A 394 15.89 40.19 -23.39
N ASN A 395 15.16 41.14 -23.98
CA ASN A 395 14.12 41.90 -23.28
C ASN A 395 12.79 41.16 -23.34
N LEU A 396 12.15 40.93 -22.18
CA LEU A 396 10.87 40.25 -22.07
C LEU A 396 9.72 41.26 -21.92
N THR A 397 8.68 41.16 -22.75
CA THR A 397 7.39 41.86 -22.53
C THR A 397 6.24 40.85 -22.43
N SER A 398 5.26 41.14 -21.58
CA SER A 398 4.11 40.27 -21.31
C SER A 398 2.79 41.01 -21.50
N SER A 399 1.73 40.26 -21.80
CA SER A 399 0.36 40.78 -21.98
C SER A 399 -0.29 41.30 -20.69
N LYS A 400 0.32 41.02 -19.52
CA LYS A 400 0.04 41.63 -18.21
C LYS A 400 1.29 42.40 -17.76
N PRO A 401 1.18 43.42 -16.89
CA PRO A 401 2.33 44.27 -16.55
C PRO A 401 3.39 43.47 -15.79
N LEU A 402 4.34 42.89 -16.54
CA LEU A 402 5.68 42.65 -16.05
C LEU A 402 6.47 43.94 -16.28
N THR A 403 7.19 44.40 -15.27
CA THR A 403 8.27 45.37 -15.45
C THR A 403 9.26 44.83 -16.48
N PHE A 404 9.77 45.69 -17.37
CA PHE A 404 10.81 45.31 -18.32
C PHE A 404 12.00 44.70 -17.58
N VAL A 405 12.32 43.44 -17.89
CA VAL A 405 13.52 42.79 -17.35
C VAL A 405 14.34 42.23 -18.51
N SER A 406 15.61 42.62 -18.54
CA SER A 406 16.63 42.04 -19.42
C SER A 406 17.18 40.76 -18.79
N VAL A 407 17.30 39.69 -19.57
CA VAL A 407 18.00 38.47 -19.14
C VAL A 407 19.33 38.40 -19.87
N ASP A 408 20.42 38.49 -19.12
CA ASP A 408 21.79 38.39 -19.63
C ASP A 408 22.07 36.98 -20.19
N GLN A 409 23.13 36.84 -20.99
CA GLN A 409 23.50 35.56 -21.59
C GLN A 409 23.79 34.48 -20.52
N ASN A 410 23.13 33.32 -20.64
CA ASN A 410 23.13 32.19 -19.68
C ASN A 410 22.49 32.50 -18.31
N ASP A 411 21.86 33.65 -18.14
CA ASP A 411 21.16 33.98 -16.91
C ASP A 411 19.74 33.41 -16.90
N GLN A 412 19.16 33.28 -15.70
CA GLN A 412 17.83 32.71 -15.49
C GLN A 412 16.93 33.68 -14.74
N LEU A 413 15.69 33.74 -15.19
CA LEU A 413 14.68 34.58 -14.57
C LEU A 413 13.40 33.77 -14.35
N SER A 414 12.94 33.72 -13.11
CA SER A 414 11.71 33.02 -12.72
C SER A 414 10.67 33.99 -12.21
N PHE A 415 9.44 33.87 -12.71
CA PHE A 415 8.31 34.67 -12.24
C PHE A 415 7.08 33.81 -11.97
N ASP A 416 6.36 34.16 -10.90
CA ASP A 416 5.08 33.56 -10.56
C ASP A 416 3.94 34.49 -10.99
N TYR A 417 3.03 33.97 -11.79
CA TYR A 417 1.85 34.71 -12.27
C TYR A 417 0.61 34.33 -11.47
N THR A 418 -0.15 35.32 -10.99
CA THR A 418 -1.44 35.11 -10.30
C THR A 418 -2.64 35.43 -11.19
N GLY A 419 -3.56 34.47 -11.36
CA GLY A 419 -4.90 34.65 -11.92
C GLY A 419 -5.01 34.48 -13.44
N CYS A 420 -5.59 33.36 -13.88
CA CYS A 420 -5.94 33.11 -15.28
C CYS A 420 -7.46 33.05 -15.47
N ASN A 421 -8.03 34.13 -16.02
CA ASN A 421 -9.22 34.04 -16.87
C ASN A 421 -8.72 34.35 -18.30
N GLY A 422 -8.23 33.33 -19.01
CA GLY A 422 -7.61 33.46 -20.34
C GLY A 422 -6.30 32.69 -20.44
N ASN A 423 -6.21 31.80 -21.44
CA ASN A 423 -5.36 30.60 -21.43
C ASN A 423 -3.92 30.74 -21.92
N TYR A 424 -3.38 31.94 -22.17
CA TYR A 424 -2.03 32.07 -22.73
C TYR A 424 -1.29 33.33 -22.23
N VAL A 425 -0.02 33.19 -21.83
CA VAL A 425 0.93 34.30 -21.70
C VAL A 425 1.75 34.35 -22.98
N THR A 426 1.88 35.53 -23.58
CA THR A 426 2.78 35.80 -24.70
C THR A 426 4.00 36.52 -24.17
N ILE A 427 5.18 35.92 -24.33
CA ILE A 427 6.46 36.56 -24.00
C ILE A 427 7.08 37.03 -25.30
N GLN A 428 7.21 38.35 -25.51
CA GLN A 428 7.95 38.86 -26.66
C GLN A 428 9.42 39.05 -26.29
N THR A 429 10.30 38.67 -27.20
CA THR A 429 11.76 38.80 -27.04
C THR A 429 12.32 39.67 -28.16
N ASN A 430 13.08 40.71 -27.82
CA ASN A 430 13.82 41.50 -28.81
C ASN A 430 15.29 41.07 -28.81
N ALA A 431 15.63 40.04 -29.58
CA ALA A 431 17.02 39.82 -29.97
C ALA A 431 17.38 40.80 -31.13
N THR A 432 18.67 41.06 -31.36
CA THR A 432 19.31 42.11 -32.19
C THR A 432 18.90 42.21 -33.69
N SER A 433 17.72 41.71 -34.09
CA SER A 433 17.14 41.81 -35.43
C SER A 433 15.64 42.18 -35.44
N GLY A 434 15.07 42.75 -34.37
CA GLY A 434 13.67 43.22 -34.37
C GLY A 434 12.58 42.15 -34.54
N ASN A 435 12.92 40.87 -34.37
CA ASN A 435 11.98 39.76 -34.48
C ASN A 435 11.33 39.48 -33.12
N VAL A 436 10.02 39.69 -33.06
CA VAL A 436 9.16 39.35 -31.92
C VAL A 436 8.86 37.85 -31.97
N ILE A 437 9.30 37.09 -30.96
CA ILE A 437 8.93 35.68 -30.81
C ILE A 437 7.76 35.60 -29.83
N ASP A 438 6.61 35.06 -30.23
CA ASP A 438 5.47 34.82 -29.34
C ASP A 438 5.52 33.38 -28.81
N VAL A 439 5.72 33.23 -27.50
CA VAL A 439 5.66 31.91 -26.83
C VAL A 439 4.32 31.78 -26.14
N PHE A 440 3.56 30.72 -26.43
CA PHE A 440 2.25 30.44 -25.84
C PHE A 440 2.38 29.44 -24.69
N ILE A 441 1.95 29.84 -23.49
CA ILE A 441 2.00 29.02 -22.27
C ILE A 441 0.57 28.60 -21.88
N SER A 442 0.27 27.29 -21.88
CA SER A 442 -1.06 26.76 -21.56
C SER A 442 -1.20 26.42 -20.07
N GLY A 443 -2.26 26.92 -19.42
CA GLY A 443 -2.46 26.94 -17.97
C GLY A 443 -2.73 25.61 -17.24
N ASP A 444 -2.45 24.45 -17.83
CA ASP A 444 -2.66 23.15 -17.17
C ASP A 444 -1.40 22.72 -16.39
N ASP A 445 -1.30 23.20 -15.13
CA ASP A 445 -0.34 22.76 -14.11
C ASP A 445 1.16 22.80 -14.51
N ALA A 446 1.61 23.85 -15.22
CA ALA A 446 2.96 23.87 -15.77
C ALA A 446 3.89 24.89 -15.08
N SER A 447 5.01 24.37 -14.55
CA SER A 447 6.28 25.11 -14.55
C SER A 447 6.88 25.00 -15.96
N ASP A 448 6.61 25.98 -16.80
CA ASP A 448 7.15 26.01 -18.17
C ASP A 448 8.50 26.73 -18.17
N VAL A 449 9.49 26.11 -18.81
CA VAL A 449 10.72 26.81 -19.16
C VAL A 449 10.65 27.22 -20.62
N VAL A 450 10.87 28.51 -20.83
CA VAL A 450 10.97 29.11 -22.16
C VAL A 450 12.44 29.31 -22.48
N VAL A 451 12.90 28.68 -23.55
CA VAL A 451 14.27 28.81 -24.04
C VAL A 451 14.28 29.69 -25.28
N VAL A 452 15.12 30.72 -25.25
CA VAL A 452 15.24 31.71 -26.32
C VAL A 452 16.64 31.61 -26.92
N SER A 453 16.74 31.32 -28.22
CA SER A 453 18.01 31.26 -28.96
C SER A 453 17.87 31.92 -30.33
N GLY A 454 18.40 33.13 -30.50
CA GLY A 454 18.35 33.85 -31.79
C GLY A 454 16.91 34.15 -32.24
N HIS A 455 16.45 33.50 -33.31
CA HIS A 455 15.10 33.66 -33.89
C HIS A 455 14.10 32.55 -33.49
N ILE A 456 14.47 31.66 -32.57
CA ILE A 456 13.66 30.49 -32.20
C ILE A 456 13.41 30.51 -30.69
N GLY A 457 12.13 30.51 -30.30
CA GLY A 457 11.68 30.28 -28.93
C GLY A 457 11.00 28.93 -28.83
N CYS A 458 11.29 28.15 -27.80
CA CYS A 458 10.61 26.89 -27.51
C CYS A 458 10.21 26.88 -26.03
N ALA A 459 8.95 26.57 -25.74
CA ALA A 459 8.50 26.26 -24.39
C ALA A 459 8.63 24.75 -24.18
N TYR A 460 9.17 24.34 -23.04
CA TYR A 460 9.13 22.97 -22.58
C TYR A 460 8.61 22.92 -21.15
N LYS A 461 7.86 21.87 -20.84
CA LYS A 461 7.38 21.62 -19.49
C LYS A 461 8.51 21.03 -18.66
N VAL A 462 8.89 21.70 -17.57
CA VAL A 462 9.89 21.16 -16.65
C VAL A 462 9.28 19.99 -15.90
N PRO A 463 10.00 18.87 -15.71
CA PRO A 463 9.55 17.84 -14.80
C PRO A 463 9.40 18.42 -13.39
N THR A 464 8.17 18.42 -12.87
CA THR A 464 7.83 18.90 -11.52
C THR A 464 8.11 17.86 -10.43
N SER A 465 8.50 16.65 -10.83
CA SER A 465 8.79 15.52 -9.97
C SER A 465 10.20 15.00 -10.20
N LYS A 466 10.85 14.58 -9.11
CA LYS A 466 12.18 13.97 -9.18
C LYS A 466 12.15 12.70 -10.05
N PRO A 467 13.22 12.42 -10.80
CA PRO A 467 13.37 11.17 -11.53
C PRO A 467 13.31 9.94 -10.61
N GLU A 468 12.68 8.90 -11.11
CA GLU A 468 12.31 7.71 -10.33
C GLU A 468 13.52 6.83 -10.04
N ASN A 469 13.45 6.06 -8.93
CA ASN A 469 14.48 5.09 -8.57
C ASN A 469 15.87 5.73 -8.38
N GLY A 470 15.93 7.00 -8.00
CA GLY A 470 17.18 7.74 -7.89
C GLY A 470 17.97 7.84 -9.21
N LYS A 471 17.33 7.63 -10.36
CA LYS A 471 17.94 7.84 -11.67
C LYS A 471 18.11 9.33 -11.95
N SER A 472 18.96 9.68 -12.90
CA SER A 472 19.13 11.06 -13.36
C SER A 472 18.25 11.28 -14.60
N SER A 473 17.44 12.33 -14.58
CA SER A 473 16.75 12.77 -15.80
C SER A 473 17.64 13.79 -16.49
N VAL A 474 17.96 13.57 -17.76
CA VAL A 474 18.75 14.52 -18.52
C VAL A 474 17.91 15.04 -19.68
N THR A 475 17.54 16.31 -19.62
CA THR A 475 16.80 16.96 -20.69
C THR A 475 17.78 17.68 -21.61
N PHE A 476 17.79 17.32 -22.89
CA PHE A 476 18.59 18.03 -23.87
C PHE A 476 17.71 19.04 -24.59
N ILE A 477 18.16 20.28 -24.62
CA ILE A 477 17.49 21.35 -25.33
C ILE A 477 18.38 21.80 -26.47
N THR A 478 17.87 21.61 -27.67
CA THR A 478 18.53 22.05 -28.90
C THR A 478 17.59 23.03 -29.63
N PRO A 479 18.06 24.25 -29.96
CA PRO A 479 17.26 25.18 -30.77
C PRO A 479 17.13 24.74 -32.25
N TYR A 480 17.80 23.65 -32.63
CA TYR A 480 17.83 23.10 -33.98
C TYR A 480 17.58 21.59 -33.96
N ASP A 481 17.11 21.03 -35.08
CA ASP A 481 17.01 19.58 -35.24
C ASP A 481 18.42 19.00 -35.38
N VAL A 482 18.86 18.22 -34.40
CA VAL A 482 20.18 17.59 -34.41
C VAL A 482 20.02 16.10 -34.68
N LYS A 483 20.45 15.63 -35.86
CA LYS A 483 20.56 14.19 -36.13
C LYS A 483 21.75 13.62 -35.36
N ASP A 484 21.47 12.63 -34.51
CA ASP A 484 22.44 11.82 -33.76
C ASP A 484 23.43 12.65 -32.91
N LEU A 485 22.96 13.10 -31.74
CA LEU A 485 23.80 13.78 -30.75
C LEU A 485 24.45 12.73 -29.84
N HIS A 486 25.77 12.54 -29.97
CA HIS A 486 26.57 11.78 -29.02
C HIS A 486 27.04 12.72 -27.90
N VAL A 487 26.53 12.51 -26.69
CA VAL A 487 26.96 13.27 -25.51
C VAL A 487 27.60 12.33 -24.51
N ASN A 488 28.85 12.59 -24.18
CA ASN A 488 29.53 11.92 -23.09
C ASN A 488 29.14 12.62 -21.78
N VAL A 489 28.29 11.97 -20.99
CA VAL A 489 27.85 12.48 -19.70
C VAL A 489 28.45 11.57 -18.62
N SER A 490 29.50 12.06 -17.96
CA SER A 490 30.08 11.43 -16.75
C SER A 490 30.32 9.92 -16.89
N ASP A 491 31.28 9.54 -17.73
CA ASP A 491 31.76 8.16 -17.98
C ASP A 491 30.79 7.20 -18.68
N HIS A 492 29.63 7.66 -19.18
CA HIS A 492 28.74 6.89 -20.04
C HIS A 492 28.50 7.60 -21.39
N ASP A 493 28.75 6.88 -22.49
CA ASP A 493 28.44 7.34 -23.84
C ASP A 493 26.92 7.22 -24.08
N VAL A 494 26.21 8.35 -23.98
CA VAL A 494 24.78 8.40 -24.31
C VAL A 494 24.65 8.81 -25.77
N THR A 495 24.17 7.89 -26.60
CA THR A 495 23.84 8.16 -28.00
C THR A 495 22.37 8.55 -28.11
N ILE A 496 22.11 9.82 -28.41
CA ILE A 496 20.75 10.34 -28.53
C ILE A 496 20.41 10.42 -30.01
N LYS A 497 19.54 9.51 -30.46
CA LYS A 497 18.90 9.59 -31.78
C LYS A 497 17.78 10.62 -31.73
N ALA A 498 18.14 11.91 -31.76
CA ALA A 498 17.17 12.98 -31.86
C ALA A 498 16.75 13.14 -33.33
N ASN A 499 15.50 12.80 -33.65
CA ASN A 499 14.83 13.26 -34.87
C ASN A 499 13.78 14.33 -34.55
N GLU A 500 13.72 14.81 -33.30
CA GLU A 500 12.71 15.73 -32.77
C GLU A 500 13.34 16.76 -31.82
N ARG A 501 12.74 17.96 -31.72
CA ARG A 501 13.14 19.01 -30.78
C ARG A 501 12.89 18.59 -29.32
N SER A 502 13.88 18.82 -28.46
CA SER A 502 13.73 18.93 -26.99
C SER A 502 12.98 17.77 -26.30
N LYS A 503 13.63 16.61 -26.13
CA LYS A 503 13.05 15.47 -25.39
C LYS A 503 13.86 15.14 -24.13
N PRO A 504 13.22 14.93 -22.97
CA PRO A 504 13.90 14.39 -21.79
C PRO A 504 14.35 12.95 -22.05
N VAL A 505 15.63 12.68 -21.79
CA VAL A 505 16.25 11.34 -21.88
C VAL A 505 16.62 10.90 -20.46
N GLN A 506 16.10 9.75 -20.03
CA GLN A 506 16.50 9.18 -18.74
C GLN A 506 17.86 8.51 -18.91
N VAL A 507 18.85 8.90 -18.09
CA VAL A 507 20.20 8.34 -18.15
C VAL A 507 20.47 7.58 -16.86
N GLN A 508 20.93 6.34 -16.96
CA GLN A 508 21.52 5.62 -15.83
C GLN A 508 22.87 6.27 -15.53
N SER A 509 22.95 7.15 -14.54
CA SER A 509 24.23 7.69 -14.08
C SER A 509 24.80 6.81 -12.97
N GLY A 510 26.07 6.42 -13.10
CA GLY A 510 26.85 5.86 -12.01
C GLY A 510 27.11 6.91 -10.94
N ARG A 511 26.78 6.58 -9.68
CA ARG A 511 27.10 7.30 -8.42
C ARG A 511 27.09 8.84 -8.48
N ASN A 512 26.11 9.43 -7.79
CA ASN A 512 26.06 10.83 -7.31
C ASN A 512 25.51 11.94 -8.24
N THR A 513 24.59 11.67 -9.17
CA THR A 513 23.94 12.77 -9.94
C THR A 513 22.45 12.57 -10.18
N SER A 514 21.69 12.04 -9.22
CA SER A 514 20.24 11.73 -9.32
C SER A 514 19.29 12.94 -9.40
N GLY A 515 19.66 13.97 -10.18
CA GLY A 515 18.93 15.21 -10.39
C GLY A 515 18.33 15.29 -11.80
N SER A 516 17.56 16.35 -12.07
CA SER A 516 17.20 16.70 -13.45
C SER A 516 18.22 17.70 -13.97
N LEU A 517 18.94 17.36 -15.04
CA LEU A 517 19.94 18.20 -15.68
C LEU A 517 19.44 18.61 -17.06
N THR A 518 19.30 19.91 -17.32
CA THR A 518 19.06 20.43 -18.65
C THR A 518 20.38 20.81 -19.30
N TYR A 519 20.73 20.15 -20.41
CA TYR A 519 21.86 20.56 -21.24
C TYR A 519 21.38 21.44 -22.38
N SER A 520 21.97 22.64 -22.47
CA SER A 520 21.79 23.55 -23.59
C SER A 520 22.97 23.43 -24.55
N CYS A 521 22.69 23.21 -25.84
CA CYS A 521 23.69 23.14 -26.89
C CYS A 521 23.63 24.40 -27.77
N ASN A 522 24.65 25.26 -27.70
CA ASN A 522 24.79 26.41 -28.60
C ASN A 522 25.91 26.19 -29.63
N LYS A 523 25.63 26.51 -30.90
CA LYS A 523 26.58 26.36 -32.01
C LYS A 523 27.35 27.68 -32.17
N ASN A 524 28.63 27.70 -31.84
CA ASN A 524 29.47 28.85 -32.14
C ASN A 524 29.75 28.94 -33.65
N GLN A 525 30.20 30.11 -34.14
CA GLN A 525 30.55 30.36 -35.56
C GLN A 525 31.55 29.36 -36.17
N VAL A 526 32.24 28.57 -35.34
CA VAL A 526 33.24 27.55 -35.72
C VAL A 526 32.68 26.11 -35.66
N GLY A 527 31.38 25.92 -35.47
CA GLY A 527 30.75 24.59 -35.41
C GLY A 527 30.99 23.81 -34.11
N ILE A 528 31.65 24.42 -33.12
CA ILE A 528 31.85 23.85 -31.78
C ILE A 528 30.56 24.04 -30.97
N VAL A 529 29.99 22.94 -30.47
CA VAL A 529 28.83 22.94 -29.57
C VAL A 529 29.31 23.20 -28.15
N ARG A 530 28.96 24.35 -27.57
CA ARG A 530 29.14 24.57 -26.12
C ARG A 530 27.93 24.01 -25.40
N VAL A 531 28.20 23.15 -24.41
CA VAL A 531 27.19 22.49 -23.58
C VAL A 531 27.14 23.20 -22.23
N GLY A 532 26.08 23.98 -21.98
CA GLY A 532 25.78 24.54 -20.66
C GLY A 532 24.91 23.56 -19.87
N ALA A 533 25.26 23.25 -18.62
CA ALA A 533 24.48 22.37 -17.76
C ALA A 533 23.68 23.20 -16.74
N LEU A 534 22.37 22.97 -16.69
CA LEU A 534 21.45 23.58 -15.74
C LEU A 534 20.89 22.49 -14.83
N ILE A 535 20.96 22.70 -13.52
CA ILE A 535 20.37 21.77 -12.55
C ILE A 535 18.91 22.21 -12.35
N ASP A 536 17.96 21.49 -12.93
CA ASP A 536 16.53 21.76 -12.76
C ASP A 536 16.03 21.27 -11.39
N MET A 537 16.57 20.13 -10.93
CA MET A 537 16.26 19.53 -9.63
C MET A 537 17.52 18.91 -9.04
N ASN A 538 17.76 19.17 -7.75
CA ASN A 538 18.90 18.61 -7.05
C ASN A 538 18.83 17.08 -7.00
N PRO A 539 20.00 16.40 -7.04
CA PRO A 539 20.09 14.98 -6.82
C PRO A 539 19.34 14.51 -5.60
N ASN A 540 18.65 13.39 -5.75
CA ASN A 540 17.98 12.76 -4.65
C ASN A 540 19.02 12.20 -3.67
N ASN A 541 19.42 13.03 -2.70
CA ASN A 541 20.48 12.71 -1.74
C ASN A 541 19.94 12.05 -0.46
N ILE A 542 18.61 11.90 -0.35
CA ILE A 542 17.99 11.28 0.83
C ILE A 542 17.97 9.77 0.62
N ASN A 543 18.75 9.08 1.41
CA ASN A 543 18.84 7.63 1.39
C ASN A 543 17.52 6.96 1.81
N ILE A 544 17.15 5.86 1.16
CA ILE A 544 15.96 5.05 1.46
C ILE A 544 15.94 4.52 2.90
N ALA A 545 17.09 4.40 3.56
CA ALA A 545 17.20 4.01 4.97
C ALA A 545 16.50 4.98 5.93
N TRP A 546 16.23 6.23 5.51
CA TRP A 546 15.43 7.17 6.31
C TRP A 546 13.96 6.76 6.48
N MET A 547 13.51 5.73 5.77
CA MET A 547 12.22 5.09 6.03
C MET A 547 12.26 4.09 7.21
N LEU A 548 13.44 3.69 7.70
CA LEU A 548 13.53 2.72 8.80
C LEU A 548 12.84 3.20 10.09
N PRO A 549 12.92 4.48 10.52
CA PRO A 549 12.21 4.95 11.71
C PRO A 549 10.69 4.76 11.62
N GLN A 550 10.05 5.13 10.50
CA GLN A 550 8.60 4.95 10.33
C GLN A 550 8.22 3.46 10.30
N TYR A 551 9.00 2.60 9.64
CA TYR A 551 8.76 1.15 9.62
C TYR A 551 8.97 0.52 11.00
N PHE A 552 10.02 0.90 11.72
CA PHE A 552 10.28 0.39 13.07
C PHE A 552 9.13 0.72 14.02
N VAL A 553 8.74 2.00 14.07
CA VAL A 553 7.69 2.47 15.00
C VAL A 553 6.33 1.85 14.67
N ILE A 554 5.96 1.73 13.40
CA ILE A 554 4.69 1.06 13.04
C ILE A 554 4.72 -0.43 13.38
N THR A 555 5.86 -1.12 13.22
CA THR A 555 5.96 -2.55 13.55
C THR A 555 5.92 -2.78 15.05
N VAL A 556 6.57 -1.95 15.87
CA VAL A 556 6.44 -2.02 17.33
C VAL A 556 4.98 -1.81 17.74
N GLY A 557 4.32 -0.80 17.15
CA GLY A 557 2.89 -0.56 17.38
C GLY A 557 2.02 -1.75 16.98
N GLU A 558 2.40 -2.44 15.90
CA GLU A 558 1.72 -3.64 15.42
C GLU A 558 1.84 -4.80 16.40
N VAL A 559 3.03 -5.06 16.91
CA VAL A 559 3.26 -6.13 17.87
C VAL A 559 2.38 -5.91 19.11
N PHE A 560 2.29 -4.67 19.62
CA PHE A 560 1.45 -4.38 20.78
C PHE A 560 -0.05 -4.39 20.51
N LEU A 561 -0.51 -4.11 19.29
CA LEU A 561 -1.94 -4.02 19.01
C LEU A 561 -2.53 -5.25 18.32
N SER A 562 -1.84 -5.77 17.30
CA SER A 562 -2.34 -6.90 16.51
C SER A 562 -2.24 -8.20 17.28
N ILE A 563 -1.09 -8.51 17.88
CA ILE A 563 -0.88 -9.77 18.62
C ILE A 563 -1.73 -9.77 19.88
N THR A 564 -1.59 -8.73 20.70
CA THR A 564 -2.38 -8.60 21.93
C THR A 564 -3.87 -8.50 21.64
N GLY A 565 -4.27 -7.84 20.55
CA GLY A 565 -5.68 -7.78 20.17
C GLY A 565 -6.25 -9.12 19.70
N LEU A 566 -5.46 -9.92 18.97
CA LEU A 566 -5.87 -11.26 18.55
C LEU A 566 -6.01 -12.17 19.78
N GLU A 567 -5.02 -12.15 20.69
CA GLU A 567 -5.04 -12.88 21.95
C GLU A 567 -6.22 -12.47 22.85
N PHE A 568 -6.44 -11.16 23.00
CA PHE A 568 -7.56 -10.62 23.75
C PHE A 568 -8.91 -11.04 23.13
N SER A 569 -9.03 -10.97 21.81
CA SER A 569 -10.24 -11.43 21.12
C SER A 569 -10.46 -12.92 21.27
N TYR A 570 -9.40 -13.73 21.34
CA TYR A 570 -9.49 -15.18 21.50
C TYR A 570 -9.87 -15.59 22.92
N THR A 571 -9.31 -14.92 23.94
CA THR A 571 -9.59 -15.18 25.35
C THR A 571 -10.99 -14.72 25.78
N GLN A 572 -11.53 -13.70 25.11
CA GLN A 572 -12.86 -13.16 25.39
C GLN A 572 -13.96 -13.75 24.47
N ALA A 573 -13.62 -14.68 23.56
CA ALA A 573 -14.57 -15.33 22.65
C ALA A 573 -15.08 -16.68 23.18
N PRO A 574 -16.39 -17.00 23.04
CA PRO A 574 -16.91 -18.33 23.33
C PRO A 574 -16.27 -19.43 22.45
N PRO A 575 -16.04 -20.65 22.98
CA PRO A 575 -15.40 -21.75 22.23
C PRO A 575 -16.13 -22.16 20.95
N SER A 576 -17.44 -21.96 20.86
CA SER A 576 -18.29 -22.26 19.70
C SER A 576 -18.18 -21.24 18.56
N MET A 577 -17.33 -20.21 18.72
CA MET A 577 -17.38 -18.99 17.92
C MET A 577 -16.02 -18.52 17.39
N LYS A 578 -15.10 -19.45 17.14
CA LYS A 578 -13.81 -19.12 16.49
C LYS A 578 -13.98 -18.40 15.13
N SER A 579 -15.14 -18.53 14.48
CA SER A 579 -15.48 -17.77 13.26
C SER A 579 -15.71 -16.27 13.49
N VAL A 580 -15.92 -15.79 14.73
CA VAL A 580 -16.00 -14.35 15.06
C VAL A 580 -14.70 -13.60 14.74
N MET A 581 -13.57 -14.33 14.60
CA MET A 581 -12.34 -13.76 14.06
C MET A 581 -12.50 -13.20 12.63
N THR A 582 -13.53 -13.60 11.86
CA THR A 582 -13.83 -12.98 10.54
C THR A 582 -14.14 -11.50 10.64
N ARG A 583 -14.73 -11.04 11.76
CA ARG A 583 -14.99 -9.62 11.97
C ARG A 583 -13.70 -8.81 12.08
N TRP A 584 -12.66 -9.38 12.70
CA TRP A 584 -11.36 -8.70 12.77
C TRP A 584 -10.86 -8.34 11.37
N LEU A 585 -11.05 -9.23 10.40
CA LEU A 585 -10.67 -9.00 9.01
C LEU A 585 -11.54 -7.92 8.36
N LEU A 586 -12.84 -7.85 8.68
CA LEU A 586 -13.75 -6.81 8.16
C LEU A 586 -13.31 -5.38 8.53
N THR A 587 -12.59 -5.21 9.64
CA THR A 587 -12.02 -3.91 10.03
C THR A 587 -10.98 -3.40 9.03
N VAL A 588 -10.19 -4.32 8.43
CA VAL A 588 -9.24 -3.98 7.35
C VAL A 588 -10.01 -3.53 6.11
N SER A 589 -11.12 -4.21 5.79
CA SER A 589 -11.97 -3.87 4.64
C SER A 589 -12.55 -2.47 4.75
N MET A 590 -13.13 -2.12 5.92
CA MET A 590 -13.66 -0.77 6.17
C MET A 590 -12.58 0.31 6.11
N GLY A 591 -11.38 0.02 6.63
CA GLY A 591 -10.22 0.90 6.52
C GLY A 591 -9.89 1.28 5.07
N SER A 592 -9.77 0.27 4.22
CA SER A 592 -9.51 0.46 2.79
C SER A 592 -10.60 1.27 2.06
N VAL A 593 -11.85 1.27 2.53
CA VAL A 593 -12.91 2.14 1.98
C VAL A 593 -12.64 3.61 2.32
N ILE A 594 -12.23 3.92 3.55
CA ILE A 594 -11.94 5.30 3.98
C ILE A 594 -10.81 5.89 3.11
N VAL A 595 -9.75 5.14 2.87
CA VAL A 595 -8.66 5.63 2.02
C VAL A 595 -9.05 5.75 0.56
N LEU A 596 -9.88 4.87 0.04
CA LEU A 596 -10.43 5.03 -1.30
C LEU A 596 -11.21 6.35 -1.43
N VAL A 597 -12.03 6.70 -0.43
CA VAL A 597 -12.77 7.96 -0.39
C VAL A 597 -11.80 9.15 -0.34
N ILE A 598 -10.80 9.13 0.53
CA ILE A 598 -9.83 10.21 0.67
C ILE A 598 -9.02 10.40 -0.61
N ALA A 599 -8.44 9.32 -1.16
CA ALA A 599 -7.65 9.37 -2.39
C ALA A 599 -8.45 9.91 -3.58
N LYS A 600 -9.73 9.52 -3.72
CA LYS A 600 -10.59 10.02 -4.81
C LYS A 600 -11.13 11.43 -4.58
N SER A 601 -11.24 11.86 -3.33
CA SER A 601 -11.75 13.20 -3.00
C SER A 601 -10.83 14.34 -3.44
N LYS A 602 -9.54 14.05 -3.71
CA LYS A 602 -8.49 15.04 -4.00
C LYS A 602 -8.46 16.23 -3.01
N MET A 603 -8.97 16.05 -1.79
CA MET A 603 -9.07 17.13 -0.80
C MET A 603 -7.70 17.62 -0.31
N ILE A 604 -6.65 16.78 -0.43
CA ILE A 604 -5.30 17.06 0.06
C ILE A 604 -4.33 16.93 -1.11
N ALA A 605 -3.82 18.07 -1.60
CA ALA A 605 -2.94 18.11 -2.77
C ALA A 605 -1.50 17.62 -2.49
N ARG A 606 -1.04 17.68 -1.24
CA ARG A 606 0.34 17.35 -0.85
C ARG A 606 0.39 16.09 0.01
N GLN A 607 1.20 15.11 -0.43
CA GLN A 607 1.38 13.83 0.27
C GLN A 607 1.81 13.99 1.74
N ALA A 608 2.64 14.98 2.08
CA ALA A 608 3.04 15.25 3.47
C ALA A 608 1.85 15.60 4.38
N HIS A 609 0.89 16.38 3.85
CA HIS A 609 -0.31 16.77 4.59
C HIS A 609 -1.28 15.59 4.73
N GLU A 610 -1.29 14.68 3.77
CA GLU A 610 -2.06 13.43 3.85
C GLU A 610 -1.54 12.55 5.00
N PHE A 611 -0.22 12.42 5.15
CA PHE A 611 0.37 11.71 6.29
C PHE A 611 0.03 12.37 7.64
N LEU A 612 0.08 13.70 7.74
CA LEU A 612 -0.34 14.42 8.95
C LEU A 612 -1.83 14.25 9.25
N PHE A 613 -2.68 14.29 8.22
CA PHE A 613 -4.12 14.04 8.35
C PHE A 613 -4.38 12.66 8.94
N PHE A 614 -3.71 11.62 8.43
CA PHE A 614 -3.81 10.27 8.98
C PHE A 614 -3.22 10.15 10.40
N ALA A 615 -2.16 10.89 10.72
CA ALA A 615 -1.64 10.96 12.08
C ALA A 615 -2.64 11.60 13.06
N ALA A 616 -3.27 12.71 12.66
CA ALA A 616 -4.29 13.40 13.45
C ALA A 616 -5.54 12.54 13.65
N LEU A 617 -6.03 11.90 12.58
CA LEU A 617 -7.17 11.00 12.64
C LEU A 617 -6.91 9.91 13.67
N ILE A 618 -5.72 9.30 13.70
CA ILE A 618 -5.35 8.29 14.72
C ILE A 618 -5.16 8.85 16.10
N GLY A 619 -4.66 10.08 16.24
CA GLY A 619 -4.63 10.74 17.54
C GLY A 619 -6.04 10.82 18.15
N VAL A 620 -7.01 11.31 17.37
CA VAL A 620 -8.42 11.39 17.79
C VAL A 620 -8.96 10.00 18.14
N ALA A 621 -8.74 9.06 17.25
CA ALA A 621 -9.13 7.67 17.39
C ALA A 621 -8.59 7.04 18.70
N THR A 622 -7.30 7.24 18.96
CA THR A 622 -6.62 6.77 20.18
C THR A 622 -7.20 7.40 21.45
N ILE A 623 -7.56 8.68 21.40
CA ILE A 623 -8.20 9.37 22.53
C ILE A 623 -9.57 8.74 22.82
N ILE A 624 -10.38 8.54 21.78
CA ILE A 624 -11.69 7.88 21.92
C ILE A 624 -11.49 6.46 22.49
N PHE A 625 -10.49 5.73 22.00
CA PHE A 625 -10.16 4.39 22.50
C PHE A 625 -9.81 4.41 23.98
N ALA A 626 -8.91 5.30 24.39
CA ALA A 626 -8.49 5.44 25.78
C ALA A 626 -9.67 5.81 26.70
N LEU A 627 -10.60 6.65 26.24
CA LEU A 627 -11.80 7.03 26.99
C LEU A 627 -12.77 5.85 27.16
N LEU A 628 -13.05 5.09 26.09
CA LEU A 628 -13.95 3.94 26.15
C LEU A 628 -13.35 2.79 26.97
N ALA A 629 -12.04 2.61 26.88
CA ALA A 629 -11.31 1.57 27.60
C ALA A 629 -11.34 1.75 29.13
N ARG A 630 -11.49 2.99 29.65
CA ARG A 630 -11.56 3.27 31.09
C ARG A 630 -12.76 2.59 31.78
N GLY A 631 -13.86 2.37 31.06
CA GLY A 631 -15.06 1.73 31.58
C GLY A 631 -15.10 0.21 31.40
N TYR A 632 -14.09 -0.40 30.77
CA TYR A 632 -14.13 -1.82 30.42
C TYR A 632 -13.70 -2.71 31.59
N LYS A 633 -14.57 -3.66 31.97
CA LYS A 633 -14.26 -4.73 32.91
C LYS A 633 -14.01 -6.04 32.13
N PRO A 634 -12.83 -6.67 32.25
CA PRO A 634 -12.57 -7.97 31.62
C PRO A 634 -13.52 -9.03 32.16
N VAL A 635 -14.05 -9.88 31.28
CA VAL A 635 -14.86 -11.05 31.69
C VAL A 635 -13.93 -12.19 32.04
N ASP A 636 -14.18 -12.87 33.16
CA ASP A 636 -13.40 -14.03 33.61
C ASP A 636 -13.78 -15.27 32.78
N PRO A 637 -12.83 -15.95 32.10
CA PRO A 637 -13.11 -17.16 31.33
C PRO A 637 -13.84 -18.26 32.10
N ASP A 638 -13.65 -18.35 33.42
CA ASP A 638 -14.23 -19.41 34.25
C ASP A 638 -15.74 -19.21 34.50
N GLU A 639 -16.23 -17.98 34.35
CA GLU A 639 -17.65 -17.63 34.44
C GLU A 639 -18.45 -18.27 33.30
N PHE A 640 -17.86 -18.35 32.08
CA PHE A 640 -18.48 -19.01 30.93
C PHE A 640 -18.69 -20.52 31.11
N THR A 641 -17.81 -21.18 31.87
CA THR A 641 -17.93 -22.61 32.17
C THR A 641 -18.94 -22.91 33.25
N ARG A 642 -19.14 -22.00 34.22
CA ARG A 642 -20.12 -22.16 35.30
C ARG A 642 -21.55 -22.06 34.78
N ASP A 643 -21.85 -21.05 33.96
CA ASP A 643 -23.16 -20.86 33.32
C ASP A 643 -23.59 -22.08 32.48
N LYS A 644 -22.63 -22.74 31.85
CA LYS A 644 -22.88 -23.95 31.06
C LYS A 644 -23.12 -25.18 31.93
N GLY A 645 -22.37 -25.32 33.02
CA GLY A 645 -22.51 -26.41 33.97
C GLY A 645 -23.81 -26.33 34.78
N GLU A 646 -24.33 -25.13 35.03
CA GLU A 646 -25.62 -24.93 35.69
C GLU A 646 -26.79 -25.21 34.75
N ASN A 647 -26.76 -24.70 33.50
CA ASN A 647 -27.80 -24.99 32.49
C ASN A 647 -27.85 -26.47 32.04
N GLU A 648 -26.76 -27.22 32.17
CA GLU A 648 -26.74 -28.68 31.93
C GLU A 648 -27.14 -29.50 33.17
N ARG A 649 -27.17 -28.89 34.37
CA ARG A 649 -27.70 -29.51 35.59
C ARG A 649 -29.20 -29.25 35.77
N GLU A 650 -29.73 -28.19 35.16
CA GLU A 650 -31.17 -27.85 35.17
C GLU A 650 -31.98 -28.50 34.02
N LYS A 651 -31.32 -29.19 33.09
CA LYS A 651 -31.95 -30.02 32.04
C LYS A 651 -31.76 -31.49 32.33
#